data_AF-Q0WVX5-F1
#
_entry.id   AF-Q0WVX5-F1
#
_cell.length_a   1.000
_cell.length_b   1.000
_cell.length_c   1.000
_cell.angle_alpha   90.00
_cell.angle_beta   90.00
_cell.angle_gamma   90.00
#
_symmetry.space_group_name_H-M   'P 1'
#
loop_
_entity.id
_entity.type
_entity.pdbx_description
1 polymer ?
#
loop_
_entity_poly.entity_id
_entity_poly.type
_entity_poly.pdbx_seq_one_letter_code
_entity_poly.pdbx_strand_id
1 'polypeptide(L)'
;MTTKLSSFCFLTHGLAGISCEREHGSSRRFFYLPSRRLVSTSCKMRQQRGFDSSKRQEVKKGSPKPILSINSGLQSNNDEESDLENGSADSVPSLKSDAEKGSSIHGSIDMNHADENLEKKDDIQTTEVTRRKSKTAKKKGESIHATIDIGHDDGKNLDNITVPEVAKALSLNKSEGEQISDGQFGELMTMIRSAEKNILRLDEARATALDDLNKILSDKEALQGEINVLEMKLSETDERIKTAAQEKAHVELLEEQLEKLRHEMISPIESDGYVLALSKELETLKLENLSLRNDIEMLKSELDSVKDTGERVVVLEKECSGLESSVKDLESKLSVSQEDVSQLSTLKIECTDLWAKVETLQLLLDRATKQAEQAVIVLQQNQDLRNKVDKIEESLKEANVYKESSEKIQQYNELMQHKVTLLEERLEKSDAEIFSYVQLYQESIKEFQETLESLKEESKKKSRDEPVDDMPWDYWSRLLLTVDGWLLEKKIASNDADLLRDMVWKKDRRIHDTYIDVKDKNERDAISAFLKLVSSPTSSGLYVVHIAAEMAPVAKVGGLGDVVAGLGKALQRKGHLVEIILPKYDCMQYDRVRDLRALDTVVESYFDGKLYKNKIWIGTVEGLPVHFIEPQHPSKFFWRGQFYGEQDDFRRFSYFSRAALELLLQSGKKPDIIHCHDWQTAFVAPLYWDLYAPKGLDSARICFTCHNFEYQGTASASELGSCGLDVNQLNRPDRMQDHSSGDRVNPVKGAIIFSNIVTTVSPTYAQEVRTAEGGKGLHSTLNFHSKKFIGILNGIDTDSWNPATDPFLKAQFNAKDLQGKEENKHALRKQLGLSSAESRRPLVGCITRLVPQKGVHLIRHAIYRTLELGGQFVLLGSSPVPHIQREFEGIEQQFKSHDHVRLLLKYDEALSHTIYAASDLFIIPSIFEPCGLTQMIAMRYGSIPIARKTGGLNDSVFDIDDDTIPTQFQNGFTFQTADEQGFNYALERAFNHYKKDEEKWMRLVEKVMSIDFSWGSSATQYEELYTRSVSRARAVPNRT
;
A
#
# COMPACT_ATOMS: atom_id res chain seq x y z
N MET A 1 23.37 11.54 -51.41
CA MET A 1 24.83 11.51 -51.15
C MET A 1 25.04 10.86 -49.77
N THR A 2 26.04 9.98 -49.62
CA THR A 2 26.74 9.54 -48.36
C THR A 2 26.07 9.76 -46.98
N THR A 3 25.93 8.77 -46.05
CA THR A 3 26.79 7.58 -45.83
C THR A 3 26.15 6.46 -44.97
N LYS A 4 26.21 5.22 -45.48
CA LYS A 4 26.34 3.87 -44.86
C LYS A 4 25.81 3.51 -43.45
N LEU A 5 25.11 2.36 -43.43
CA LEU A 5 24.93 1.45 -42.28
C LEU A 5 26.21 0.65 -41.93
N SER A 6 26.25 0.08 -40.72
CA SER A 6 26.83 -1.25 -40.47
C SER A 6 26.19 -1.95 -39.25
N SER A 7 25.62 -3.13 -39.46
CA SER A 7 25.24 -4.10 -38.42
C SER A 7 26.32 -5.20 -38.33
N PHE A 8 26.42 -5.95 -37.22
CA PHE A 8 26.48 -7.43 -37.15
C PHE A 8 26.97 -7.97 -35.78
N CYS A 9 26.48 -9.18 -35.44
CA CYS A 9 26.74 -9.96 -34.23
C CYS A 9 28.18 -10.51 -34.12
N PHE A 10 28.61 -10.97 -32.93
CA PHE A 10 28.67 -12.42 -32.58
C PHE A 10 29.23 -12.67 -31.16
N LEU A 11 28.88 -13.83 -30.57
CA LEU A 11 29.36 -14.34 -29.27
C LEU A 11 30.70 -15.09 -29.41
N THR A 12 31.52 -15.15 -28.35
CA THR A 12 31.99 -16.40 -27.66
C THR A 12 33.13 -16.15 -26.64
N HIS A 13 33.40 -17.15 -25.77
CA HIS A 13 34.26 -17.12 -24.59
C HIS A 13 35.79 -17.17 -24.83
N GLY A 14 36.59 -16.74 -23.84
CA GLY A 14 38.00 -17.12 -23.69
C GLY A 14 38.67 -16.51 -22.44
N LEU A 15 39.30 -17.33 -21.59
CA LEU A 15 40.03 -16.92 -20.37
C LEU A 15 41.56 -17.07 -20.54
N ALA A 16 42.31 -16.43 -19.62
CA ALA A 16 43.78 -16.29 -19.50
C ALA A 16 44.37 -15.04 -20.20
N GLY A 17 45.43 -14.38 -19.68
CA GLY A 17 46.19 -14.58 -18.45
C GLY A 17 47.68 -14.22 -18.64
N ILE A 18 48.29 -13.57 -17.64
CA ILE A 18 49.75 -13.42 -17.39
C ILE A 18 50.52 -12.23 -18.06
N SER A 19 50.89 -11.29 -17.17
CA SER A 19 52.13 -10.46 -17.04
C SER A 19 52.63 -9.42 -18.07
N CYS A 20 53.06 -8.27 -17.49
CA CYS A 20 54.28 -7.47 -17.77
C CYS A 20 54.63 -7.08 -19.24
N GLU A 21 54.84 -5.81 -19.60
CA GLU A 21 55.87 -4.91 -19.05
C GLU A 21 55.56 -3.40 -19.19
N ARG A 22 56.39 -2.62 -18.49
CA ARG A 22 56.41 -1.18 -18.23
C ARG A 22 56.71 -0.32 -19.47
N GLU A 23 56.11 0.87 -19.53
CA GLU A 23 56.78 2.09 -20.01
C GLU A 23 56.64 3.25 -19.01
N HIS A 24 57.59 4.16 -19.01
CA HIS A 24 57.68 5.30 -18.08
C HIS A 24 57.23 6.62 -18.73
N GLY A 25 56.25 7.30 -18.13
CA GLY A 25 55.86 8.68 -18.47
C GLY A 25 55.85 9.56 -17.22
N SER A 26 56.79 10.49 -17.10
CA SER A 26 57.03 11.26 -15.87
C SER A 26 56.43 12.66 -15.91
N SER A 27 55.50 12.98 -14.99
CA SER A 27 55.45 14.34 -14.41
C SER A 27 54.54 14.51 -13.17
N ARG A 28 55.16 15.14 -12.16
CA ARG A 28 54.57 16.08 -11.17
C ARG A 28 53.46 15.57 -10.23
N ARG A 29 53.94 15.11 -9.07
CA ARG A 29 53.22 15.06 -7.80
C ARG A 29 52.68 16.45 -7.40
N PHE A 30 51.47 16.48 -6.86
CA PHE A 30 51.12 17.37 -5.75
C PHE A 30 50.50 16.53 -4.63
N PHE A 31 51.24 16.39 -3.52
CA PHE A 31 50.70 15.88 -2.27
C PHE A 31 50.06 17.05 -1.51
N TYR A 32 48.86 16.84 -0.96
CA TYR A 32 48.40 17.60 0.20
C TYR A 32 48.07 16.62 1.32
N LEU A 33 48.81 16.75 2.44
CA LEU A 33 48.58 15.97 3.66
C LEU A 33 47.35 16.47 4.44
N PRO A 34 46.71 15.61 5.25
CA PRO A 34 45.58 16.01 6.08
C PRO A 34 46.04 16.86 7.28
N SER A 35 45.36 18.00 7.51
CA SER A 35 45.63 18.85 8.67
C SER A 35 44.50 18.79 9.71
N ARG A 36 44.80 18.07 10.79
CA ARG A 36 44.50 18.36 12.21
C ARG A 36 43.19 19.10 12.56
N ARG A 37 42.33 18.35 13.25
CA ARG A 37 41.61 18.70 14.50
C ARG A 37 41.39 20.20 14.78
N LEU A 38 40.12 20.63 14.74
CA LEU A 38 39.58 21.55 15.73
C LEU A 38 38.27 20.96 16.29
N VAL A 39 38.19 20.86 17.62
CA VAL A 39 37.01 20.43 18.36
C VAL A 39 36.26 21.69 18.77
N SER A 40 34.98 21.83 18.40
CA SER A 40 34.11 22.89 18.91
C SER A 40 32.78 22.35 19.43
N THR A 41 32.82 21.99 20.72
CA THR A 41 31.79 22.30 21.74
C THR A 41 30.30 22.07 21.42
N SER A 42 29.73 21.11 22.15
CA SER A 42 28.29 20.90 22.32
C SER A 42 27.52 22.18 22.70
N CYS A 43 26.39 22.44 22.04
CA CYS A 43 25.40 23.41 22.52
C CYS A 43 24.34 22.71 23.37
N LYS A 44 24.56 22.63 24.69
CA LYS A 44 23.53 22.20 25.65
C LYS A 44 22.49 23.31 25.80
N MET A 45 21.25 23.10 25.35
CA MET A 45 20.14 23.96 25.79
C MET A 45 19.85 23.71 27.27
N ARG A 46 20.37 24.61 28.10
CA ARG A 46 20.28 24.59 29.56
C ARG A 46 18.90 25.11 30.00
N GLN A 47 18.18 24.31 30.78
CA GLN A 47 17.05 24.81 31.56
C GLN A 47 17.54 25.88 32.55
N GLN A 48 16.87 27.04 32.61
CA GLN A 48 17.02 27.99 33.71
C GLN A 48 15.64 28.51 34.15
N ARG A 49 15.39 28.45 35.46
CA ARG A 49 14.27 29.10 36.17
C ARG A 49 14.76 30.40 36.84
N GLY A 50 13.82 31.30 37.11
CA GLY A 50 14.02 32.58 37.84
C GLY A 50 13.59 33.77 36.97
N PHE A 51 12.83 34.77 37.43
CA PHE A 51 12.45 35.13 38.81
C PHE A 51 11.04 35.75 38.91
N ASP A 52 10.57 35.91 40.15
CA ASP A 52 9.25 36.34 40.66
C ASP A 52 8.51 37.54 40.05
N SER A 53 7.17 37.53 40.14
CA SER A 53 6.43 38.50 40.98
C SER A 53 4.95 38.13 41.28
N SER A 54 4.71 37.71 42.53
CA SER A 54 3.52 37.83 43.40
C SER A 54 2.16 38.34 42.86
N LYS A 55 1.08 37.55 43.09
CA LYS A 55 0.06 37.74 44.17
C LYS A 55 -1.13 36.76 44.11
N ARG A 56 -1.48 36.18 45.28
CA ARG A 56 -2.80 35.75 45.86
C ARG A 56 -3.90 35.16 44.92
N GLN A 57 -4.70 34.15 45.31
CA GLN A 57 -5.19 33.78 46.66
C GLN A 57 -5.59 32.27 46.76
N GLU A 58 -5.94 31.82 47.97
CA GLU A 58 -6.16 30.40 48.37
C GLU A 58 -7.47 29.77 47.81
N VAL A 59 -7.75 28.45 47.86
CA VAL A 59 -8.27 27.74 49.07
C VAL A 59 -8.14 26.19 48.98
N LYS A 60 -7.48 25.61 50.01
CA LYS A 60 -7.70 24.34 50.77
C LYS A 60 -7.99 22.97 50.09
N LYS A 61 -7.05 22.04 50.40
CA LYS A 61 -7.20 20.67 51.01
C LYS A 61 -7.81 19.52 50.18
N GLY A 62 -7.24 18.30 50.17
CA GLY A 62 -6.05 17.81 50.90
C GLY A 62 -5.58 16.40 50.49
N SER A 63 -4.45 15.96 51.06
CA SER A 63 -3.82 14.62 50.94
C SER A 63 -3.23 14.21 52.31
N PRO A 64 -2.91 12.92 52.53
CA PRO A 64 -1.49 12.49 52.58
C PRO A 64 -1.27 11.09 51.93
N LYS A 65 -0.14 10.70 51.30
CA LYS A 65 1.32 10.74 51.54
C LYS A 65 1.91 9.50 52.29
N PRO A 66 3.08 8.96 51.86
CA PRO A 66 3.71 7.72 52.35
C PRO A 66 4.85 7.98 53.36
N ILE A 67 5.52 6.93 53.89
CA ILE A 67 6.74 7.11 54.71
C ILE A 67 7.67 5.86 54.84
N LEU A 68 8.99 6.16 54.75
CA LEU A 68 10.20 5.53 55.34
C LEU A 68 10.83 4.18 54.91
N SER A 69 12.14 4.16 55.20
CA SER A 69 13.25 3.29 54.80
C SER A 69 14.09 2.89 56.01
N ILE A 70 14.83 1.77 55.94
CA ILE A 70 16.02 1.37 56.75
C ILE A 70 16.67 0.15 56.02
N ASN A 71 17.94 -0.28 56.12
CA ASN A 71 19.31 0.27 56.21
C ASN A 71 20.23 -0.95 56.56
N SER A 72 21.53 -0.93 56.19
CA SER A 72 22.61 -1.93 56.53
C SER A 72 22.50 -3.37 55.95
N GLY A 73 23.59 -4.13 55.69
CA GLY A 73 25.05 -3.86 55.71
C GLY A 73 25.93 -5.15 55.62
N LEU A 74 27.25 -5.00 55.37
CA LEU A 74 28.35 -6.03 55.34
C LEU A 74 28.41 -6.94 54.07
N GLN A 75 29.51 -7.00 53.28
CA GLN A 75 30.86 -7.61 53.47
C GLN A 75 30.83 -9.16 53.45
N SER A 76 31.75 -9.92 52.81
CA SER A 76 33.08 -9.65 52.21
C SER A 76 33.55 -10.71 51.18
N ASN A 77 34.48 -10.31 50.30
CA ASN A 77 35.59 -11.01 49.59
C ASN A 77 35.69 -12.55 49.52
N ASN A 78 36.17 -13.05 48.36
CA ASN A 78 37.41 -13.84 48.12
C ASN A 78 37.33 -14.46 46.69
N ASP A 79 38.28 -14.19 45.77
CA ASP A 79 39.45 -15.03 45.38
C ASP A 79 39.05 -16.14 44.37
N GLU A 80 39.81 -16.57 43.34
CA GLU A 80 41.16 -16.26 42.84
C GLU A 80 41.31 -16.73 41.36
N GLU A 81 42.24 -16.12 40.62
CA GLU A 81 43.16 -16.67 39.58
C GLU A 81 42.79 -17.89 38.68
N SER A 82 42.81 -17.74 37.34
CA SER A 82 43.90 -18.21 36.42
C SER A 82 43.78 -19.70 36.00
N ASP A 83 44.34 -20.25 34.92
CA ASP A 83 44.97 -19.78 33.67
C ASP A 83 45.02 -21.00 32.69
N LEU A 84 45.72 -20.89 31.56
CA LEU A 84 46.11 -21.98 30.62
C LEU A 84 45.04 -22.44 29.60
N GLU A 85 45.37 -22.90 28.38
CA GLU A 85 46.36 -22.59 27.33
C GLU A 85 46.28 -23.75 26.31
N ASN A 86 46.30 -23.43 25.00
CA ASN A 86 46.92 -24.19 23.90
C ASN A 86 46.50 -25.63 23.49
N GLY A 87 46.48 -25.85 22.15
CA GLY A 87 46.40 -27.16 21.47
C GLY A 87 45.13 -27.34 20.60
N SER A 88 45.03 -26.93 19.33
CA SER A 88 45.81 -27.18 18.09
C SER A 88 45.58 -28.54 17.40
N ALA A 89 44.90 -28.47 16.24
CA ALA A 89 44.97 -29.33 15.04
C ALA A 89 44.52 -30.81 15.09
N ASP A 90 43.47 -31.11 14.29
CA ASP A 90 43.44 -32.20 13.27
C ASP A 90 42.34 -31.88 12.21
N SER A 91 42.57 -31.84 10.89
CA SER A 91 42.99 -32.88 9.91
C SER A 91 41.82 -33.81 9.47
N VAL A 92 40.97 -33.49 8.46
CA VAL A 92 41.15 -33.79 6.99
C VAL A 92 40.80 -35.25 6.59
N PRO A 93 40.18 -35.59 5.41
CA PRO A 93 39.06 -35.00 4.62
C PRO A 93 38.08 -36.09 4.03
N SER A 94 37.08 -35.71 3.19
CA SER A 94 36.49 -36.49 2.05
C SER A 94 35.10 -35.92 1.67
N LEU A 95 34.55 -36.03 0.45
CA LEU A 95 35.08 -36.41 -0.88
C LEU A 95 34.25 -35.65 -1.94
N LYS A 96 34.89 -35.11 -2.98
CA LYS A 96 34.25 -34.70 -4.24
C LYS A 96 34.99 -35.39 -5.38
N SER A 97 34.29 -36.19 -6.16
CA SER A 97 34.78 -36.68 -7.45
C SER A 97 33.60 -37.18 -8.28
N ASP A 98 33.22 -36.39 -9.29
CA ASP A 98 32.59 -36.91 -10.49
C ASP A 98 33.30 -36.25 -11.67
N ALA A 99 33.77 -37.07 -12.60
CA ALA A 99 34.66 -36.66 -13.66
C ALA A 99 34.26 -37.34 -14.99
N GLU A 100 34.11 -36.49 -16.01
CA GLU A 100 34.29 -36.79 -17.43
C GLU A 100 33.29 -37.70 -18.20
N LYS A 101 32.59 -37.05 -19.13
CA LYS A 101 32.56 -37.33 -20.58
C LYS A 101 32.26 -38.76 -21.08
N GLY A 102 31.22 -38.90 -21.90
CA GLY A 102 31.15 -39.98 -22.90
C GLY A 102 29.83 -40.07 -23.70
N SER A 103 29.90 -39.83 -25.01
CA SER A 103 29.08 -40.41 -26.11
C SER A 103 27.78 -41.19 -25.73
N SER A 104 26.57 -40.71 -26.06
CA SER A 104 25.88 -40.78 -27.38
C SER A 104 25.50 -42.18 -27.90
N ILE A 105 24.23 -42.36 -28.31
CA ILE A 105 23.67 -43.18 -29.44
C ILE A 105 22.32 -43.87 -29.08
N HIS A 106 21.45 -43.94 -30.11
CA HIS A 106 20.05 -44.41 -30.21
C HIS A 106 19.67 -45.86 -29.80
N GLY A 107 18.35 -46.08 -29.70
CA GLY A 107 17.63 -47.37 -29.83
C GLY A 107 16.75 -47.67 -28.59
N SER A 108 15.40 -47.58 -28.56
CA SER A 108 14.32 -48.11 -29.43
C SER A 108 14.02 -49.61 -29.22
N ILE A 109 12.71 -49.98 -29.16
CA ILE A 109 12.09 -51.34 -29.16
C ILE A 109 12.00 -52.01 -27.75
N ASP A 110 10.96 -52.76 -27.32
CA ASP A 110 9.48 -52.76 -27.53
C ASP A 110 8.81 -53.81 -26.58
N MET A 111 7.47 -53.77 -26.43
CA MET A 111 6.50 -54.84 -26.06
C MET A 111 6.48 -55.60 -24.68
N ASN A 112 5.44 -55.28 -23.88
CA ASN A 112 4.28 -56.11 -23.42
C ASN A 112 4.34 -57.41 -22.54
N HIS A 113 3.24 -57.57 -21.78
CA HIS A 113 2.67 -58.73 -21.02
C HIS A 113 3.28 -59.03 -19.62
N ALA A 114 2.53 -58.94 -18.50
CA ALA A 114 1.41 -59.79 -17.97
C ALA A 114 1.94 -61.09 -17.31
N ASP A 115 1.42 -61.63 -16.19
CA ASP A 115 0.28 -61.29 -15.31
C ASP A 115 0.49 -61.92 -13.88
N GLU A 116 -0.47 -61.71 -12.97
CA GLU A 116 -0.87 -62.60 -11.85
C GLU A 116 0.00 -62.81 -10.56
N ASN A 117 -0.65 -62.44 -9.44
CA ASN A 117 -1.00 -63.28 -8.26
C ASN A 117 -0.23 -63.28 -6.91
N LEU A 118 -1.09 -63.27 -5.86
CA LEU A 118 -1.02 -63.84 -4.49
C LEU A 118 -0.80 -62.97 -3.24
N GLU A 119 -1.75 -63.15 -2.33
CA GLU A 119 -2.08 -62.42 -1.09
C GLU A 119 -1.20 -62.79 0.13
N LYS A 120 -1.14 -61.87 1.12
CA LYS A 120 -1.26 -62.05 2.60
C LYS A 120 -0.52 -60.93 3.36
N LYS A 121 -0.88 -60.52 4.59
CA LYS A 121 -2.17 -60.44 5.31
C LYS A 121 -1.92 -59.71 6.64
N ASP A 122 -3.01 -59.26 7.29
CA ASP A 122 -3.13 -58.84 8.68
C ASP A 122 -2.40 -57.53 9.08
N ASP A 123 -2.85 -56.68 10.01
CA ASP A 123 -4.15 -56.19 10.48
C ASP A 123 -3.87 -55.49 11.84
N ILE A 124 -4.60 -54.41 12.15
CA ILE A 124 -5.21 -54.02 13.46
C ILE A 124 -5.41 -52.48 13.45
N GLN A 125 -6.63 -51.92 13.31
CA GLN A 125 -7.86 -51.98 14.16
C GLN A 125 -7.78 -51.08 15.43
N THR A 126 -8.81 -50.37 15.91
CA THR A 126 -10.16 -49.92 15.41
C THR A 126 -10.59 -48.70 16.29
N THR A 127 -11.71 -47.98 16.14
CA THR A 127 -13.16 -48.34 16.24
C THR A 127 -14.00 -47.19 15.64
N GLU A 128 -14.98 -47.40 14.74
CA GLU A 128 -16.36 -47.95 14.92
C GLU A 128 -17.25 -47.13 15.89
N VAL A 129 -18.51 -46.79 15.54
CA VAL A 129 -19.75 -47.61 15.64
C VAL A 129 -20.85 -46.99 14.73
N THR A 130 -21.33 -47.59 13.63
CA THR A 130 -22.45 -48.56 13.44
C THR A 130 -23.90 -48.11 13.82
N ARG A 131 -25.04 -48.57 13.25
CA ARG A 131 -25.49 -49.24 11.98
C ARG A 131 -26.99 -49.65 12.14
N ARG A 132 -27.71 -49.98 11.03
CA ARG A 132 -28.95 -50.85 10.85
C ARG A 132 -30.09 -50.11 10.12
N LYS A 133 -30.60 -50.53 8.94
CA LYS A 133 -31.26 -51.78 8.46
C LYS A 133 -32.73 -51.97 8.94
N SER A 134 -33.72 -51.80 8.04
CA SER A 134 -34.63 -52.89 7.56
C SER A 134 -35.79 -52.46 6.62
N LYS A 135 -35.79 -53.04 5.40
CA LYS A 135 -36.91 -53.57 4.55
C LYS A 135 -38.36 -52.99 4.57
N THR A 136 -38.86 -52.88 3.32
CA THR A 136 -40.21 -53.22 2.75
C THR A 136 -41.43 -52.26 2.78
N ALA A 137 -42.03 -52.13 1.58
CA ALA A 137 -43.46 -52.01 1.23
C ALA A 137 -44.02 -50.69 0.60
N LYS A 138 -44.08 -50.69 -0.74
CA LYS A 138 -45.04 -50.06 -1.68
C LYS A 138 -46.22 -49.18 -1.13
N LYS A 139 -46.29 -47.92 -1.60
CA LYS A 139 -47.42 -47.27 -2.38
C LYS A 139 -47.22 -45.72 -2.41
N LYS A 140 -47.09 -45.11 -3.60
CA LYS A 140 -48.10 -44.34 -4.40
C LYS A 140 -48.42 -42.92 -3.89
N GLY A 141 -48.41 -41.95 -4.83
CA GLY A 141 -48.75 -40.51 -4.66
C GLY A 141 -47.49 -39.64 -4.75
N GLU A 142 -47.04 -39.10 -5.89
CA GLU A 142 -47.64 -38.20 -6.92
C GLU A 142 -47.63 -36.70 -6.55
N SER A 143 -47.35 -35.87 -7.57
CA SER A 143 -47.34 -34.39 -7.59
C SER A 143 -46.12 -33.70 -6.94
N ILE A 144 -45.51 -32.63 -7.50
CA ILE A 144 -45.92 -31.71 -8.58
C ILE A 144 -44.79 -31.49 -9.61
N HIS A 145 -45.13 -31.49 -10.90
CA HIS A 145 -44.31 -31.01 -12.03
C HIS A 145 -44.45 -29.48 -12.19
N ALA A 146 -43.41 -28.82 -12.71
CA ALA A 146 -43.57 -27.59 -13.49
C ALA A 146 -42.51 -27.49 -14.59
N THR A 147 -42.73 -28.21 -15.69
CA THR A 147 -42.08 -27.97 -16.98
C THR A 147 -43.20 -27.65 -17.97
N ILE A 148 -43.13 -26.49 -18.61
CA ILE A 148 -44.03 -26.05 -19.68
C ILE A 148 -43.06 -25.50 -20.73
N ASP A 149 -42.75 -26.19 -21.83
CA ASP A 149 -43.62 -26.70 -22.90
C ASP A 149 -44.07 -25.61 -23.89
N ILE A 150 -44.24 -26.05 -25.14
CA ILE A 150 -44.65 -25.39 -26.39
C ILE A 150 -43.47 -24.90 -27.26
N GLY A 151 -43.23 -25.47 -28.43
CA GLY A 151 -43.94 -26.59 -29.05
C GLY A 151 -43.25 -27.19 -30.27
N HIS A 152 -43.61 -28.44 -30.55
CA HIS A 152 -43.33 -29.15 -31.81
C HIS A 152 -44.01 -28.44 -33.00
N ASP A 153 -43.35 -28.44 -34.16
CA ASP A 153 -44.05 -28.66 -35.42
C ASP A 153 -43.17 -29.47 -36.38
N ASP A 154 -43.85 -30.16 -37.30
CA ASP A 154 -43.41 -31.24 -38.19
C ASP A 154 -42.01 -31.14 -38.85
N GLY A 155 -41.35 -32.24 -39.26
CA GLY A 155 -41.85 -33.60 -39.41
C GLY A 155 -41.74 -34.11 -40.85
N LYS A 156 -40.64 -34.82 -41.15
CA LYS A 156 -40.37 -35.69 -42.32
C LYS A 156 -39.90 -35.05 -43.64
N ASN A 157 -39.08 -35.89 -44.30
CA ASN A 157 -38.74 -35.96 -45.73
C ASN A 157 -37.63 -35.08 -46.30
N LEU A 158 -36.99 -35.70 -47.30
CA LEU A 158 -36.13 -35.15 -48.36
C LEU A 158 -34.64 -34.95 -48.04
N ASP A 159 -33.93 -36.08 -48.14
CA ASP A 159 -32.83 -36.17 -49.10
C ASP A 159 -33.21 -35.48 -50.42
N ASN A 160 -32.24 -34.78 -51.04
CA ASN A 160 -32.39 -33.85 -52.17
C ASN A 160 -32.92 -32.44 -51.84
N ILE A 161 -32.06 -31.58 -51.29
CA ILE A 161 -32.06 -30.15 -51.68
C ILE A 161 -30.68 -29.78 -52.23
N THR A 162 -30.68 -29.45 -53.51
CA THR A 162 -29.55 -29.00 -54.32
C THR A 162 -29.00 -27.65 -53.87
N VAL A 163 -27.67 -27.52 -53.86
CA VAL A 163 -26.95 -26.24 -53.89
C VAL A 163 -27.29 -25.53 -55.21
N PRO A 164 -28.03 -24.40 -55.20
CA PRO A 164 -27.42 -23.15 -55.70
C PRO A 164 -28.13 -21.83 -55.23
N GLU A 165 -27.79 -21.27 -54.05
CA GLU A 165 -28.19 -19.87 -53.72
C GLU A 165 -27.05 -18.93 -53.31
N VAL A 166 -25.92 -19.44 -52.80
CA VAL A 166 -24.73 -18.59 -52.55
C VAL A 166 -24.18 -17.98 -53.85
N ALA A 167 -24.42 -18.63 -55.00
CA ALA A 167 -24.04 -18.13 -56.33
C ALA A 167 -24.84 -16.90 -56.82
N LYS A 168 -25.90 -16.47 -56.11
CA LYS A 168 -26.82 -15.41 -56.57
C LYS A 168 -26.57 -14.02 -55.96
N ALA A 169 -25.70 -13.90 -54.96
CA ALA A 169 -25.43 -12.63 -54.28
C ALA A 169 -24.28 -11.80 -54.88
N LEU A 170 -23.48 -12.38 -55.79
CA LEU A 170 -22.28 -11.73 -56.36
C LEU A 170 -22.48 -11.14 -57.77
N SER A 171 -23.69 -11.20 -58.32
CA SER A 171 -23.99 -10.75 -59.68
C SER A 171 -24.70 -9.39 -59.73
N LEU A 172 -24.15 -8.35 -59.10
CA LEU A 172 -24.65 -6.97 -59.22
C LEU A 172 -23.61 -5.89 -58.81
N ASN A 173 -22.47 -5.85 -59.52
CA ASN A 173 -21.89 -4.60 -60.07
C ASN A 173 -20.63 -4.92 -60.89
N LYS A 174 -20.62 -4.53 -62.17
CA LYS A 174 -19.52 -4.77 -63.11
C LYS A 174 -18.57 -3.58 -63.17
N SER A 175 -17.32 -3.77 -62.76
CA SER A 175 -16.14 -3.09 -63.29
C SER A 175 -14.88 -3.73 -62.70
N GLU A 176 -14.03 -4.32 -63.55
CA GLU A 176 -12.58 -4.51 -63.37
C GLU A 176 -12.08 -5.16 -62.03
N GLY A 177 -11.43 -6.32 -61.98
CA GLY A 177 -10.93 -7.27 -62.98
C GLY A 177 -10.33 -8.51 -62.27
N GLU A 178 -9.69 -9.41 -63.02
CA GLU A 178 -9.13 -10.73 -62.60
C GLU A 178 -10.14 -11.85 -62.28
N GLN A 179 -9.98 -12.98 -62.99
CA GLN A 179 -10.76 -14.21 -62.82
C GLN A 179 -9.96 -15.23 -62.00
N ILE A 180 -10.56 -15.73 -60.90
CA ILE A 180 -10.04 -16.89 -60.17
C ILE A 180 -10.32 -18.15 -60.99
N SER A 181 -9.35 -19.06 -61.10
CA SER A 181 -9.51 -20.31 -61.86
C SER A 181 -10.37 -21.34 -61.12
N ASP A 182 -11.14 -22.16 -61.86
CA ASP A 182 -12.01 -23.21 -61.28
C ASP A 182 -11.24 -24.18 -60.35
N GLY A 183 -9.96 -24.43 -60.61
CA GLY A 183 -9.10 -25.25 -59.75
C GLY A 183 -8.87 -24.64 -58.36
N GLN A 184 -8.59 -23.34 -58.31
CA GLN A 184 -8.40 -22.60 -57.04
C GLN A 184 -9.69 -22.52 -56.23
N PHE A 185 -10.85 -22.46 -56.90
CA PHE A 185 -12.16 -22.50 -56.21
C PHE A 185 -12.40 -23.87 -55.54
N GLY A 186 -11.97 -24.97 -56.16
CA GLY A 186 -12.01 -26.31 -55.58
C GLY A 186 -11.19 -26.43 -54.29
N GLU A 187 -9.94 -25.97 -54.32
CA GLU A 187 -9.04 -25.96 -53.15
C GLU A 187 -9.59 -25.11 -52.00
N LEU A 188 -10.13 -23.92 -52.32
CA LEU A 188 -10.79 -23.04 -51.35
C LEU A 188 -11.99 -23.72 -50.67
N MET A 189 -12.85 -24.41 -51.43
CA MET A 189 -13.98 -25.16 -50.88
C MET A 189 -13.56 -26.34 -49.98
N THR A 190 -12.43 -27.00 -50.27
CA THR A 190 -11.87 -28.00 -49.35
C THR A 190 -11.29 -27.39 -48.08
N MET A 191 -10.64 -26.22 -48.16
CA MET A 191 -10.18 -25.49 -46.97
C MET A 191 -11.35 -25.05 -46.09
N ILE A 192 -12.45 -24.54 -46.67
CA ILE A 192 -13.66 -24.13 -45.93
C ILE A 192 -14.24 -25.33 -45.16
N ARG A 193 -14.46 -26.48 -45.79
CA ARG A 193 -14.97 -27.69 -45.09
C ARG A 193 -14.02 -28.20 -44.00
N SER A 194 -12.71 -28.04 -44.20
CA SER A 194 -11.72 -28.38 -43.17
C SER A 194 -11.76 -27.41 -41.99
N ALA A 195 -12.01 -26.12 -42.24
CA ALA A 195 -12.19 -25.11 -41.20
C ALA A 195 -13.46 -25.36 -40.39
N GLU A 196 -14.60 -25.63 -41.04
CA GLU A 196 -15.87 -26.00 -40.39
C GLU A 196 -15.69 -27.22 -39.45
N LYS A 197 -14.99 -28.27 -39.92
CA LYS A 197 -14.71 -29.46 -39.11
C LYS A 197 -13.78 -29.20 -37.93
N ASN A 198 -12.86 -28.24 -38.05
CA ASN A 198 -11.99 -27.82 -36.95
C ASN A 198 -12.74 -26.94 -35.94
N ILE A 199 -13.68 -26.10 -36.39
CA ILE A 199 -14.55 -25.29 -35.52
C ILE A 199 -15.43 -26.22 -34.66
N LEU A 200 -16.09 -27.22 -35.27
CA LEU A 200 -16.90 -28.20 -34.52
C LEU A 200 -16.11 -28.92 -33.43
N ARG A 201 -14.85 -29.32 -33.71
CA ARG A 201 -13.96 -29.96 -32.71
C ARG A 201 -13.51 -28.99 -31.61
N LEU A 202 -13.32 -27.71 -31.94
CA LEU A 202 -13.01 -26.67 -30.96
C LEU A 202 -14.21 -26.41 -30.04
N ASP A 203 -15.43 -26.40 -30.57
CA ASP A 203 -16.65 -26.25 -29.77
C ASP A 203 -16.94 -27.49 -28.89
N GLU A 204 -16.70 -28.71 -29.39
CA GLU A 204 -16.74 -29.93 -28.55
C GLU A 204 -15.71 -29.87 -27.41
N ALA A 205 -14.44 -29.57 -27.71
CA ALA A 205 -13.40 -29.45 -26.70
C ALA A 205 -13.69 -28.33 -25.68
N ARG A 206 -14.27 -27.22 -26.13
CA ARG A 206 -14.72 -26.13 -25.28
C ARG A 206 -15.89 -26.52 -24.38
N ALA A 207 -16.83 -27.33 -24.87
CA ALA A 207 -17.92 -27.86 -24.07
C ALA A 207 -17.40 -28.78 -22.95
N THR A 208 -16.47 -29.69 -23.25
CA THR A 208 -15.81 -30.52 -22.23
C THR A 208 -15.06 -29.69 -21.20
N ALA A 209 -14.28 -28.69 -21.63
CA ALA A 209 -13.54 -27.81 -20.72
C ALA A 209 -14.45 -26.98 -19.81
N LEU A 210 -15.67 -26.64 -20.24
CA LEU A 210 -16.67 -25.97 -19.40
C LEU A 210 -17.29 -26.91 -18.36
N ASP A 211 -17.49 -28.19 -18.69
CA ASP A 211 -17.99 -29.20 -17.75
C ASP A 211 -16.95 -29.53 -16.67
N ASP A 212 -15.68 -29.70 -17.06
CA ASP A 212 -14.56 -29.85 -16.13
C ASP A 212 -14.41 -28.62 -15.22
N LEU A 213 -14.59 -27.41 -15.75
CA LEU A 213 -14.56 -26.18 -14.95
C LEU A 213 -15.69 -26.12 -13.92
N ASN A 214 -16.91 -26.50 -14.29
CA ASN A 214 -18.04 -26.57 -13.37
C ASN A 214 -17.80 -27.59 -12.24
N LYS A 215 -17.20 -28.73 -12.56
CA LYS A 215 -16.81 -29.74 -11.58
C LYS A 215 -15.76 -29.22 -10.59
N ILE A 216 -14.70 -28.59 -11.09
CA ILE A 216 -13.64 -27.98 -10.26
C ILE A 216 -14.23 -26.86 -9.36
N LEU A 217 -15.20 -26.10 -9.84
CA LEU A 217 -15.90 -25.10 -9.02
C LEU A 217 -16.73 -25.76 -7.90
N SER A 218 -17.47 -26.84 -8.19
CA SER A 218 -18.22 -27.58 -7.18
C SER A 218 -17.31 -28.22 -6.12
N ASP A 219 -16.18 -28.80 -6.52
CA ASP A 219 -15.19 -29.37 -5.60
C ASP A 219 -14.55 -28.29 -4.71
N LYS A 220 -14.29 -27.10 -5.28
CA LYS A 220 -13.79 -25.93 -4.54
C LYS A 220 -14.81 -25.41 -3.52
N GLU A 221 -16.09 -25.37 -3.86
CA GLU A 221 -17.16 -24.96 -2.93
C GLU A 221 -17.29 -25.94 -1.75
N ALA A 222 -17.19 -27.25 -2.01
CA ALA A 222 -17.16 -28.27 -0.96
C ALA A 222 -15.96 -28.10 -0.02
N LEU A 223 -14.75 -27.94 -0.56
CA LEU A 223 -13.52 -27.72 0.22
C LEU A 223 -13.57 -26.41 1.02
N GLN A 224 -14.14 -25.34 0.47
CA GLN A 224 -14.33 -24.09 1.22
C GLN A 224 -15.31 -24.29 2.39
N GLY A 225 -16.35 -25.11 2.22
CA GLY A 225 -17.24 -25.52 3.30
C GLY A 225 -16.50 -26.26 4.43
N GLU A 226 -15.60 -27.18 4.09
CA GLU A 226 -14.77 -27.88 5.07
C GLU A 226 -13.78 -26.95 5.79
N ILE A 227 -13.14 -26.03 5.06
CA ILE A 227 -12.25 -25.01 5.65
C ILE A 227 -13.01 -24.15 6.65
N ASN A 228 -14.19 -23.64 6.30
CA ASN A 228 -14.98 -22.80 7.20
C ASN A 228 -15.38 -23.54 8.50
N VAL A 229 -15.64 -24.86 8.43
CA VAL A 229 -15.91 -25.70 9.61
C VAL A 229 -14.66 -25.92 10.46
N LEU A 230 -13.48 -26.03 9.83
CA LEU A 230 -12.20 -26.14 10.54
C LEU A 230 -11.80 -24.81 11.21
N GLU A 231 -12.00 -23.67 10.55
CA GLU A 231 -11.77 -22.33 11.12
C GLU A 231 -12.69 -22.06 12.31
N MET A 232 -13.97 -22.43 12.21
CA MET A 232 -14.91 -22.33 13.35
C MET A 232 -14.46 -23.19 14.53
N LYS A 233 -14.00 -24.42 14.29
CA LYS A 233 -13.44 -25.29 15.35
C LYS A 233 -12.14 -24.74 15.93
N LEU A 234 -11.29 -24.13 15.11
CA LEU A 234 -10.06 -23.48 15.58
C LEU A 234 -10.39 -22.31 16.51
N SER A 235 -11.36 -21.48 16.14
CA SER A 235 -11.87 -20.40 17.00
C SER A 235 -12.48 -20.92 18.30
N GLU A 236 -13.22 -22.04 18.29
CA GLU A 236 -13.69 -22.68 19.52
C GLU A 236 -12.53 -23.19 20.40
N THR A 237 -11.45 -23.71 19.82
CA THR A 237 -10.27 -24.14 20.59
C THR A 237 -9.47 -22.97 21.12
N ASP A 238 -9.34 -21.87 20.39
CA ASP A 238 -8.65 -20.66 20.84
C ASP A 238 -9.42 -19.97 21.97
N GLU A 239 -10.75 -19.88 21.88
CA GLU A 239 -11.61 -19.44 23.00
C GLU A 239 -11.42 -20.32 24.24
N ARG A 240 -11.35 -21.66 24.09
CA ARG A 240 -11.09 -22.60 25.21
C ARG A 240 -9.68 -22.47 25.79
N ILE A 241 -8.66 -22.24 24.96
CA ILE A 241 -7.29 -21.99 25.43
C ILE A 241 -7.24 -20.66 26.19
N LYS A 242 -7.97 -19.64 25.70
CA LYS A 242 -8.03 -18.32 26.33
C LYS A 242 -8.80 -18.33 27.65
N THR A 243 -9.89 -19.08 27.77
CA THR A 243 -10.57 -19.29 29.05
C THR A 243 -9.72 -20.12 30.01
N ALA A 244 -9.07 -21.19 29.54
CA ALA A 244 -8.12 -21.95 30.38
C ALA A 244 -6.92 -21.11 30.85
N ALA A 245 -6.42 -20.18 30.01
CA ALA A 245 -5.38 -19.23 30.39
C ALA A 245 -5.88 -18.16 31.38
N GLN A 246 -7.14 -17.72 31.26
CA GLN A 246 -7.78 -16.84 32.24
C GLN A 246 -8.05 -17.55 33.57
N GLU A 247 -8.49 -18.81 33.54
CA GLU A 247 -8.62 -19.66 34.73
C GLU A 247 -7.25 -19.89 35.37
N LYS A 248 -6.20 -20.18 34.60
CA LYS A 248 -4.83 -20.28 35.12
C LYS A 248 -4.34 -18.98 35.73
N ALA A 249 -4.55 -17.83 35.08
CA ALA A 249 -4.20 -16.52 35.65
C ALA A 249 -5.03 -16.17 36.89
N HIS A 250 -6.29 -16.63 36.97
CA HIS A 250 -7.12 -16.49 38.17
C HIS A 250 -6.66 -17.45 39.27
N VAL A 251 -6.17 -18.65 38.95
CA VAL A 251 -5.54 -19.57 39.90
C VAL A 251 -4.21 -18.99 40.39
N GLU A 252 -3.34 -18.48 39.52
CA GLU A 252 -2.07 -17.83 39.90
C GLU A 252 -2.32 -16.55 40.74
N LEU A 253 -3.36 -15.76 40.45
CA LEU A 253 -3.76 -14.62 41.27
C LEU A 253 -4.36 -15.05 42.62
N LEU A 254 -5.13 -16.15 42.65
CA LEU A 254 -5.59 -16.76 43.90
C LEU A 254 -4.42 -17.35 44.69
N GLU A 255 -3.40 -17.90 44.03
CA GLU A 255 -2.17 -18.41 44.64
C GLU A 255 -1.35 -17.26 45.23
N GLU A 256 -1.17 -16.12 44.53
CA GLU A 256 -0.54 -14.93 45.14
C GLU A 256 -1.37 -14.34 46.32
N GLN A 257 -2.70 -14.39 46.25
CA GLN A 257 -3.57 -13.98 47.37
C GLN A 257 -3.51 -14.98 48.53
N LEU A 258 -3.41 -16.28 48.25
CA LEU A 258 -3.22 -17.34 49.23
C LEU A 258 -1.83 -17.28 49.86
N GLU A 259 -0.78 -16.94 49.11
CA GLU A 259 0.58 -16.80 49.62
C GLU A 259 0.73 -15.58 50.54
N LYS A 260 -0.04 -14.50 50.25
CA LYS A 260 -0.22 -13.37 51.18
C LYS A 260 -1.00 -13.76 52.43
N LEU A 261 -2.13 -14.47 52.30
CA LEU A 261 -2.91 -14.94 53.46
C LEU A 261 -2.14 -15.97 54.31
N ARG A 262 -1.27 -16.78 53.70
CA ARG A 262 -0.38 -17.75 54.37
C ARG A 262 0.66 -17.12 55.28
N HIS A 263 0.94 -15.81 55.16
CA HIS A 263 1.85 -15.10 56.05
C HIS A 263 1.16 -14.44 57.27
N GLU A 264 -0.17 -14.51 57.41
CA GLU A 264 -0.91 -13.77 58.45
C GLU A 264 -1.69 -14.63 59.48
N MET A 265 -1.75 -15.97 59.35
CA MET A 265 -2.48 -16.83 60.31
C MET A 265 -1.71 -18.07 60.76
N ILE A 266 -1.30 -18.09 62.04
CA ILE A 266 -0.69 -19.22 62.75
C ILE A 266 -1.54 -19.56 64.00
N SER A 267 -1.65 -20.88 64.28
CA SER A 267 -2.12 -21.53 65.52
C SER A 267 -3.61 -21.96 65.59
N PRO A 268 -3.93 -23.17 66.08
CA PRO A 268 -3.35 -24.47 65.70
C PRO A 268 -4.43 -25.56 65.39
N ILE A 269 -3.98 -26.77 65.03
CA ILE A 269 -4.73 -27.83 64.30
C ILE A 269 -4.95 -29.09 65.17
N GLU A 270 -6.07 -29.80 65.00
CA GLU A 270 -6.20 -31.25 65.33
C GLU A 270 -7.48 -31.89 64.71
N SER A 271 -7.37 -32.97 63.91
CA SER A 271 -8.38 -34.04 63.73
C SER A 271 -7.96 -35.19 62.79
N ASP A 272 -8.13 -36.41 63.30
CA ASP A 272 -8.38 -37.74 62.70
C ASP A 272 -7.80 -38.18 61.33
N GLY A 273 -6.97 -39.22 61.39
CA GLY A 273 -6.63 -40.12 60.29
C GLY A 273 -7.61 -41.29 60.15
N TYR A 274 -7.84 -41.72 58.91
CA TYR A 274 -8.93 -42.62 58.51
C TYR A 274 -8.50 -44.11 58.52
N VAL A 275 -9.39 -44.98 59.02
CA VAL A 275 -9.69 -46.33 58.47
C VAL A 275 -8.56 -47.36 58.34
N LEU A 276 -8.69 -48.50 59.07
CA LEU A 276 -8.93 -49.83 58.48
C LEU A 276 -9.28 -50.91 59.53
N ALA A 277 -9.73 -52.08 59.05
CA ALA A 277 -10.23 -53.25 59.80
C ALA A 277 -11.51 -52.97 60.64
N LEU A 278 -12.50 -53.85 60.82
CA LEU A 278 -12.48 -55.29 61.11
C LEU A 278 -13.75 -56.00 60.54
N SER A 279 -14.15 -55.77 59.28
CA SER A 279 -15.47 -56.26 58.81
C SER A 279 -15.56 -57.78 58.56
N LYS A 280 -14.46 -58.43 58.13
CA LYS A 280 -14.50 -59.84 57.67
C LYS A 280 -13.17 -60.59 57.70
N GLU A 281 -12.36 -60.28 58.69
CA GLU A 281 -11.38 -61.23 59.25
C GLU A 281 -12.03 -62.61 59.53
N LEU A 282 -13.27 -62.61 60.02
CA LEU A 282 -13.79 -63.74 60.79
C LEU A 282 -14.46 -64.88 60.00
N GLU A 283 -14.77 -64.75 58.71
CA GLU A 283 -15.44 -65.83 57.95
C GLU A 283 -14.50 -66.61 57.02
N THR A 284 -13.63 -65.95 56.25
CA THR A 284 -12.77 -66.64 55.27
C THR A 284 -11.48 -67.22 55.85
N LEU A 285 -11.00 -66.72 56.99
CA LEU A 285 -9.84 -67.29 57.68
C LEU A 285 -10.18 -68.49 58.57
N LYS A 286 -11.44 -68.93 58.69
CA LYS A 286 -11.79 -70.18 59.42
C LYS A 286 -11.12 -71.46 58.86
N LEU A 287 -10.45 -71.38 57.71
CA LEU A 287 -9.54 -72.40 57.16
C LEU A 287 -8.18 -72.50 57.88
N GLU A 288 -7.76 -71.45 58.63
CA GLU A 288 -6.68 -71.45 59.64
C GLU A 288 -6.75 -72.71 60.52
N ASN A 289 -7.97 -73.04 60.96
CA ASN A 289 -8.35 -74.09 61.88
C ASN A 289 -7.59 -75.43 61.75
N LEU A 290 -7.43 -75.91 60.51
CA LEU A 290 -7.17 -77.33 60.23
C LEU A 290 -5.68 -77.68 60.12
N SER A 291 -4.82 -76.72 59.76
CA SER A 291 -3.40 -76.97 59.55
C SER A 291 -2.59 -76.85 60.85
N LEU A 292 -2.93 -75.88 61.72
CA LEU A 292 -2.22 -75.62 62.98
C LEU A 292 -2.34 -76.75 64.01
N ARG A 293 -3.33 -77.64 63.86
CA ARG A 293 -3.52 -78.78 64.78
C ARG A 293 -2.40 -79.82 64.76
N ASN A 294 -1.64 -79.92 63.66
CA ASN A 294 -0.57 -80.92 63.55
C ASN A 294 0.75 -80.48 64.18
N ASP A 295 0.94 -79.19 64.45
CA ASP A 295 2.23 -78.64 64.92
C ASP A 295 2.30 -78.45 66.45
N ILE A 296 1.15 -78.30 67.13
CA ILE A 296 1.06 -78.07 68.59
C ILE A 296 1.58 -79.24 69.44
N GLU A 297 1.63 -80.47 68.91
CA GLU A 297 2.09 -81.63 69.69
C GLU A 297 3.61 -81.66 69.95
N MET A 298 4.42 -80.86 69.23
CA MET A 298 5.88 -80.98 69.29
C MET A 298 6.57 -80.20 70.42
N LEU A 299 5.96 -79.13 70.95
CA LEU A 299 6.64 -78.13 71.81
C LEU A 299 6.38 -78.24 73.33
N LYS A 300 5.55 -79.20 73.77
CA LYS A 300 5.05 -79.25 75.17
C LYS A 300 6.04 -79.77 76.24
N SER A 301 7.27 -80.13 75.88
CA SER A 301 8.12 -81.03 76.69
C SER A 301 9.20 -80.40 77.59
N GLU A 302 9.40 -79.07 77.64
CA GLU A 302 10.65 -78.49 78.18
C GLU A 302 10.55 -77.52 79.41
N LEU A 303 9.43 -77.44 80.18
CA LEU A 303 9.16 -76.26 81.05
C LEU A 303 9.01 -76.39 82.61
N ASP A 304 9.00 -77.56 83.27
CA ASP A 304 8.61 -77.63 84.72
C ASP A 304 9.79 -77.74 85.74
N SER A 305 10.04 -76.72 86.60
CA SER A 305 11.06 -76.86 87.69
C SER A 305 11.15 -75.90 88.91
N VAL A 306 10.37 -74.80 89.13
CA VAL A 306 10.72 -73.75 90.15
C VAL A 306 9.58 -73.21 91.04
N LYS A 307 9.79 -73.04 92.37
CA LYS A 307 8.91 -72.43 93.40
C LYS A 307 9.65 -71.96 94.69
N ASP A 308 9.00 -71.07 95.48
CA ASP A 308 9.05 -70.91 96.97
C ASP A 308 9.59 -69.59 97.62
N THR A 309 8.80 -68.51 97.61
CA THR A 309 8.89 -67.35 98.55
C THR A 309 7.48 -66.79 98.84
N GLY A 310 7.11 -66.47 100.11
CA GLY A 310 5.67 -66.43 100.49
C GLY A 310 5.06 -65.35 101.42
N GLU A 311 5.77 -64.70 102.37
CA GLU A 311 5.09 -63.75 103.32
C GLU A 311 5.34 -62.26 103.04
N ARG A 312 6.57 -61.87 102.67
CA ARG A 312 6.81 -60.53 102.07
C ARG A 312 5.95 -60.34 100.82
N VAL A 313 5.62 -61.46 100.18
CA VAL A 313 4.69 -61.54 99.06
C VAL A 313 3.31 -60.98 99.41
N VAL A 314 2.78 -60.99 100.64
CA VAL A 314 1.39 -60.49 100.88
C VAL A 314 1.26 -58.96 100.89
N VAL A 315 2.24 -58.23 101.43
CA VAL A 315 2.24 -56.76 101.33
C VAL A 315 2.65 -56.33 99.93
N LEU A 316 3.65 -57.01 99.36
CA LEU A 316 4.04 -56.82 97.97
C LEU A 316 2.91 -57.19 97.01
N GLU A 317 2.04 -58.16 97.27
CA GLU A 317 0.85 -58.52 96.47
C GLU A 317 -0.15 -57.35 96.43
N LYS A 318 -0.26 -56.57 97.51
CA LYS A 318 -1.17 -55.44 97.55
C LYS A 318 -0.63 -54.21 96.80
N GLU A 319 0.67 -53.96 96.87
CA GLU A 319 1.30 -52.94 96.01
C GLU A 319 1.42 -53.43 94.55
N CYS A 320 1.75 -54.70 94.32
CA CYS A 320 1.74 -55.35 93.01
C CYS A 320 0.36 -55.32 92.39
N SER A 321 -0.75 -55.55 93.10
CA SER A 321 -2.09 -55.44 92.49
C SER A 321 -2.46 -54.01 92.09
N GLY A 322 -1.97 -53.00 92.81
CA GLY A 322 -2.08 -51.59 92.38
C GLY A 322 -1.19 -51.27 91.17
N LEU A 323 0.05 -51.76 91.17
CA LEU A 323 0.99 -51.60 90.07
C LEU A 323 0.57 -52.41 88.83
N GLU A 324 0.04 -53.62 88.96
CA GLU A 324 -0.54 -54.45 87.90
C GLU A 324 -1.75 -53.78 87.26
N SER A 325 -2.58 -53.08 88.04
CA SER A 325 -3.66 -52.25 87.47
C SER A 325 -3.11 -51.12 86.61
N SER A 326 -1.99 -50.50 87.01
CA SER A 326 -1.37 -49.40 86.29
C SER A 326 -0.55 -49.91 85.09
N VAL A 327 0.08 -51.07 85.22
CA VAL A 327 0.81 -51.78 84.18
C VAL A 327 -0.18 -52.31 83.13
N LYS A 328 -1.35 -52.86 83.48
CA LYS A 328 -2.38 -53.20 82.48
C LYS A 328 -2.90 -51.99 81.70
N ASP A 329 -3.10 -50.86 82.37
CA ASP A 329 -3.49 -49.62 81.68
C ASP A 329 -2.38 -49.14 80.72
N LEU A 330 -1.11 -49.18 81.16
CA LEU A 330 0.05 -48.85 80.33
C LEU A 330 0.34 -49.87 79.22
N GLU A 331 0.14 -51.17 79.45
CA GLU A 331 0.27 -52.25 78.46
C GLU A 331 -0.83 -52.13 77.41
N SER A 332 -2.07 -51.79 77.81
CA SER A 332 -3.14 -51.50 76.84
C SER A 332 -2.79 -50.31 75.95
N LYS A 333 -2.23 -49.23 76.52
CA LYS A 333 -1.77 -48.06 75.78
C LYS A 333 -0.54 -48.35 74.92
N LEU A 334 0.40 -49.15 75.41
CA LEU A 334 1.59 -49.55 74.67
C LEU A 334 1.25 -50.49 73.51
N SER A 335 0.29 -51.39 73.69
CA SER A 335 -0.24 -52.24 72.62
C SER A 335 -0.87 -51.40 71.51
N VAL A 336 -1.70 -50.41 71.86
CA VAL A 336 -2.27 -49.44 70.91
C VAL A 336 -1.14 -48.69 70.18
N SER A 337 -0.15 -48.15 70.90
CA SER A 337 0.98 -47.47 70.26
C SER A 337 1.90 -48.36 69.41
N GLN A 338 2.03 -49.66 69.71
CA GLN A 338 2.75 -50.60 68.85
C GLN A 338 1.99 -50.89 67.55
N GLU A 339 0.66 -50.86 67.60
CA GLU A 339 -0.21 -50.99 66.44
C GLU A 339 -0.18 -49.71 65.58
N ASP A 340 -0.19 -48.52 66.20
CA ASP A 340 0.02 -47.22 65.51
C ASP A 340 1.39 -47.15 64.80
N VAL A 341 2.46 -47.62 65.46
CA VAL A 341 3.80 -47.73 64.85
C VAL A 341 3.82 -48.69 63.67
N SER A 342 3.01 -49.76 63.72
CA SER A 342 2.86 -50.71 62.61
C SER A 342 2.12 -50.07 61.44
N GLN A 343 1.02 -49.35 61.68
CA GLN A 343 0.31 -48.58 60.65
C GLN A 343 1.18 -47.50 60.01
N LEU A 344 1.99 -46.78 60.79
CA LEU A 344 2.98 -45.84 60.29
C LEU A 344 4.03 -46.50 59.38
N SER A 345 4.37 -47.77 59.63
CA SER A 345 5.28 -48.52 58.74
C SER A 345 4.62 -48.85 57.39
N THR A 346 3.33 -49.19 57.37
CA THR A 346 2.57 -49.46 56.14
C THR A 346 2.32 -48.17 55.34
N LEU A 347 1.89 -47.09 56.01
CA LEU A 347 1.75 -45.76 55.40
C LEU A 347 3.07 -45.24 54.84
N LYS A 348 4.20 -45.55 55.49
CA LYS A 348 5.54 -45.23 54.96
C LYS A 348 5.83 -46.01 53.67
N ILE A 349 5.43 -47.29 53.58
CA ILE A 349 5.55 -48.09 52.36
C ILE A 349 4.65 -47.54 51.26
N GLU A 350 3.37 -47.26 51.53
CA GLU A 350 2.46 -46.64 50.56
C GLU A 350 2.97 -45.27 50.09
N CYS A 351 3.52 -44.46 50.99
CA CYS A 351 4.12 -43.17 50.64
C CYS A 351 5.34 -43.36 49.73
N THR A 352 6.21 -44.35 49.97
CA THR A 352 7.29 -44.68 49.01
C THR A 352 6.78 -45.21 47.67
N ASP A 353 5.68 -45.97 47.65
CA ASP A 353 5.08 -46.51 46.44
C ASP A 353 4.35 -45.42 45.61
N LEU A 354 3.76 -44.44 46.30
CA LEU A 354 3.23 -43.20 45.71
C LEU A 354 4.36 -42.32 45.16
N TRP A 355 5.48 -42.18 45.87
CA TRP A 355 6.67 -41.49 45.36
C TRP A 355 7.20 -42.15 44.07
N ALA A 356 7.30 -43.48 44.02
CA ALA A 356 7.69 -44.21 42.81
C ALA A 356 6.69 -44.01 41.65
N LYS A 357 5.39 -43.90 41.94
CA LYS A 357 4.37 -43.56 40.92
C LYS A 357 4.49 -42.12 40.44
N VAL A 358 4.76 -41.15 41.34
CA VAL A 358 5.02 -39.75 40.98
C VAL A 358 6.28 -39.62 40.12
N GLU A 359 7.36 -40.33 40.47
CA GLU A 359 8.60 -40.36 39.68
C GLU A 359 8.38 -41.01 38.29
N THR A 360 7.56 -42.07 38.22
CA THR A 360 7.14 -42.68 36.95
C THR A 360 6.30 -41.72 36.10
N LEU A 361 5.38 -40.97 36.72
CA LEU A 361 4.57 -39.94 36.05
C LEU A 361 5.43 -38.77 35.57
N GLN A 362 6.44 -38.35 36.34
CA GLN A 362 7.40 -37.33 35.94
C GLN A 362 8.23 -37.78 34.73
N LEU A 363 8.70 -39.03 34.71
CA LEU A 363 9.40 -39.62 33.56
C LEU A 363 8.52 -39.73 32.30
N LEU A 364 7.22 -40.03 32.47
CA LEU A 364 6.25 -40.02 31.37
C LEU A 364 5.97 -38.61 30.87
N LEU A 365 5.87 -37.63 31.77
CA LEU A 365 5.70 -36.22 31.45
C LEU A 365 6.91 -35.72 30.65
N ASP A 366 8.14 -35.88 31.16
CA ASP A 366 9.38 -35.51 30.47
C ASP A 366 9.51 -36.14 29.07
N ARG A 367 9.06 -37.40 28.91
CA ARG A 367 9.02 -38.07 27.59
C ARG A 367 7.98 -37.42 26.67
N ALA A 368 6.81 -37.05 27.18
CA ALA A 368 5.80 -36.33 26.42
C ALA A 368 6.25 -34.90 26.05
N THR A 369 6.93 -34.18 26.95
CA THR A 369 7.49 -32.84 26.68
C THR A 369 8.52 -32.92 25.55
N LYS A 370 9.45 -33.89 25.59
CA LYS A 370 10.42 -34.11 24.51
C LYS A 370 9.76 -34.48 23.17
N GLN A 371 8.69 -35.26 23.20
CA GLN A 371 7.92 -35.56 21.98
C GLN A 371 7.22 -34.31 21.44
N ALA A 372 6.69 -33.43 22.30
CA ALA A 372 6.09 -32.16 21.91
C ALA A 372 7.13 -31.19 21.32
N GLU A 373 8.30 -31.04 21.95
CA GLU A 373 9.43 -30.25 21.43
C GLU A 373 9.86 -30.74 20.04
N GLN A 374 9.98 -32.07 19.87
CA GLN A 374 10.36 -32.66 18.59
C GLN A 374 9.28 -32.47 17.51
N ALA A 375 7.99 -32.50 17.88
CA ALA A 375 6.89 -32.15 16.99
C ALA A 375 6.90 -30.66 16.60
N VAL A 376 7.22 -29.74 17.53
CA VAL A 376 7.39 -28.31 17.25
C VAL A 376 8.52 -28.08 16.24
N ILE A 377 9.66 -28.77 16.38
CA ILE A 377 10.77 -28.69 15.41
C ILE A 377 10.32 -29.15 14.00
N VAL A 378 9.56 -30.25 13.91
CA VAL A 378 9.03 -30.74 12.63
C VAL A 378 7.99 -29.78 12.03
N LEU A 379 7.16 -29.14 12.85
CA LEU A 379 6.22 -28.10 12.39
C LEU A 379 6.96 -26.86 11.89
N GLN A 380 8.02 -26.43 12.57
CA GLN A 380 8.89 -25.32 12.15
C GLN A 380 9.54 -25.61 10.79
N GLN A 381 10.07 -26.82 10.59
CA GLN A 381 10.65 -27.27 9.32
C GLN A 381 9.61 -27.33 8.20
N ASN A 382 8.38 -27.79 8.48
CA ASN A 382 7.28 -27.78 7.52
C ASN A 382 6.84 -26.35 7.16
N GLN A 383 6.87 -25.40 8.11
CA GLN A 383 6.60 -24.00 7.82
C GLN A 383 7.69 -23.38 6.94
N ASP A 384 8.96 -23.69 7.18
CA ASP A 384 10.07 -23.28 6.31
C ASP A 384 10.00 -23.89 4.90
N LEU A 385 9.48 -25.12 4.77
CA LEU A 385 9.21 -25.74 3.48
C LEU A 385 8.04 -25.06 2.76
N ARG A 386 6.93 -24.76 3.46
CA ARG A 386 5.81 -23.98 2.90
C ARG A 386 6.28 -22.61 2.40
N ASN A 387 6.99 -21.85 3.24
CA ASN A 387 7.58 -20.56 2.89
C ASN A 387 8.53 -20.63 1.65
N LYS A 388 9.15 -21.79 1.38
CA LYS A 388 9.98 -22.03 0.17
C LYS A 388 9.12 -22.39 -1.04
N VAL A 389 8.08 -23.21 -0.87
CA VAL A 389 7.12 -23.55 -1.93
C VAL A 389 6.39 -22.29 -2.39
N ASP A 390 5.89 -21.47 -1.47
CA ASP A 390 5.20 -20.20 -1.76
C ASP A 390 6.09 -19.28 -2.62
N LYS A 391 7.38 -19.13 -2.25
CA LYS A 391 8.37 -18.37 -3.02
C LYS A 391 8.65 -18.94 -4.42
N ILE A 392 8.65 -20.27 -4.56
CA ILE A 392 8.84 -20.93 -5.86
C ILE A 392 7.61 -20.75 -6.73
N GLU A 393 6.40 -20.86 -6.17
CA GLU A 393 5.16 -20.59 -6.87
C GLU A 393 5.04 -19.13 -7.31
N GLU A 394 5.43 -18.18 -6.45
CA GLU A 394 5.46 -16.76 -6.77
C GLU A 394 6.47 -16.49 -7.91
N SER A 395 7.69 -17.03 -7.81
CA SER A 395 8.70 -16.96 -8.87
C SER A 395 8.21 -17.60 -10.20
N LEU A 396 7.44 -18.69 -10.14
CA LEU A 396 6.88 -19.35 -11.32
C LEU A 396 5.73 -18.53 -11.94
N LYS A 397 4.90 -17.88 -11.11
CA LYS A 397 3.85 -16.95 -11.56
C LYS A 397 4.48 -15.72 -12.23
N GLU A 398 5.52 -15.13 -11.63
CA GLU A 398 6.30 -14.04 -12.24
C GLU A 398 6.93 -14.47 -13.58
N ALA A 399 7.56 -15.65 -13.65
CA ALA A 399 8.16 -16.15 -14.89
C ALA A 399 7.12 -16.39 -16.00
N ASN A 400 5.94 -16.90 -15.68
CA ASN A 400 4.86 -17.08 -16.64
C ASN A 400 4.29 -15.74 -17.13
N VAL A 401 4.09 -14.77 -16.23
CA VAL A 401 3.69 -13.39 -16.62
C VAL A 401 4.76 -12.75 -17.51
N TYR A 402 6.05 -12.94 -17.22
CA TYR A 402 7.14 -12.44 -18.04
C TYR A 402 7.16 -13.11 -19.43
N LYS A 403 6.86 -14.42 -19.51
CA LYS A 403 6.73 -15.15 -20.77
C LYS A 403 5.57 -14.63 -21.62
N GLU A 404 4.37 -14.52 -21.06
CA GLU A 404 3.20 -13.96 -21.77
C GLU A 404 3.42 -12.51 -22.19
N SER A 405 4.08 -11.71 -21.34
CA SER A 405 4.48 -10.34 -21.66
C SER A 405 5.45 -10.31 -22.85
N SER A 406 6.48 -11.17 -22.85
CA SER A 406 7.43 -11.30 -23.95
C SER A 406 6.76 -11.71 -25.27
N GLU A 407 5.82 -12.67 -25.23
CA GLU A 407 5.07 -13.10 -26.42
C GLU A 407 4.18 -11.96 -26.96
N LYS A 408 3.50 -11.21 -26.08
CA LYS A 408 2.71 -10.01 -26.46
C LYS A 408 3.58 -8.88 -26.99
N ILE A 409 4.75 -8.64 -26.40
CA ILE A 409 5.73 -7.64 -26.89
C ILE A 409 6.25 -8.05 -28.27
N GLN A 410 6.48 -9.34 -28.52
CA GLN A 410 6.93 -9.81 -29.82
C GLN A 410 5.86 -9.65 -30.90
N GLN A 411 4.61 -10.03 -30.62
CA GLN A 411 3.46 -9.76 -31.52
C GLN A 411 3.26 -8.26 -31.76
N TYR A 412 3.43 -7.42 -30.73
CA TYR A 412 3.35 -5.96 -30.87
C TYR A 412 4.49 -5.40 -31.71
N ASN A 413 5.71 -5.92 -31.57
CA ASN A 413 6.86 -5.53 -32.39
C ASN A 413 6.67 -5.92 -33.86
N GLU A 414 6.13 -7.10 -34.15
CA GLU A 414 5.79 -7.54 -35.52
C GLU A 414 4.69 -6.64 -36.12
N LEU A 415 3.63 -6.33 -35.36
CA LEU A 415 2.58 -5.39 -35.77
C LEU A 415 3.13 -3.97 -35.98
N MET A 416 4.06 -3.51 -35.14
CA MET A 416 4.71 -2.21 -35.27
C MET A 416 5.63 -2.15 -36.48
N GLN A 417 6.40 -3.21 -36.77
CA GLN A 417 7.20 -3.30 -38.00
C GLN A 417 6.29 -3.19 -39.23
N HIS A 418 5.18 -3.92 -39.28
CA HIS A 418 4.23 -3.83 -40.40
C HIS A 418 3.60 -2.43 -40.53
N LYS A 419 3.29 -1.77 -39.40
CA LYS A 419 2.84 -0.36 -39.41
C LYS A 419 3.92 0.63 -39.84
N VAL A 420 5.18 0.40 -39.49
CA VAL A 420 6.31 1.23 -39.93
C VAL A 420 6.47 1.10 -41.44
N THR A 421 6.46 -0.10 -42.00
CA THR A 421 6.51 -0.29 -43.47
C THR A 421 5.34 0.41 -44.18
N LEU A 422 4.11 0.30 -43.67
CA LEU A 422 2.96 1.02 -44.22
C LEU A 422 3.08 2.55 -44.11
N LEU A 423 3.78 3.06 -43.08
CA LEU A 423 4.06 4.48 -42.92
C LEU A 423 5.21 4.95 -43.84
N GLU A 424 6.22 4.11 -44.08
CA GLU A 424 7.29 4.36 -45.05
C GLU A 424 6.72 4.45 -46.48
N GLU A 425 5.87 3.51 -46.90
CA GLU A 425 5.16 3.55 -48.19
C GLU A 425 4.29 4.82 -48.34
N ARG A 426 3.60 5.22 -47.26
CA ARG A 426 2.79 6.45 -47.25
C ARG A 426 3.64 7.72 -47.26
N LEU A 427 4.79 7.70 -46.60
CA LEU A 427 5.74 8.81 -46.60
C LEU A 427 6.35 8.98 -47.99
N GLU A 428 6.78 7.90 -48.63
CA GLU A 428 7.33 7.94 -49.99
C GLU A 428 6.30 8.46 -51.01
N LYS A 429 5.02 8.06 -50.87
CA LYS A 429 3.92 8.62 -51.65
C LYS A 429 3.67 10.11 -51.34
N SER A 430 3.69 10.50 -50.06
CA SER A 430 3.52 11.89 -49.63
C SER A 430 4.67 12.77 -50.13
N ASP A 431 5.91 12.27 -50.12
CA ASP A 431 7.08 12.98 -50.63
C ASP A 431 6.96 13.16 -52.15
N ALA A 432 6.49 12.16 -52.89
CA ALA A 432 6.21 12.28 -54.33
C ALA A 432 5.10 13.32 -54.63
N GLU A 433 4.02 13.36 -53.83
CA GLU A 433 2.98 14.39 -53.92
C GLU A 433 3.55 15.78 -53.58
N ILE A 434 4.34 15.91 -52.50
CA ILE A 434 5.01 17.16 -52.12
C ILE A 434 5.98 17.62 -53.21
N PHE A 435 6.77 16.74 -53.83
CA PHE A 435 7.64 17.12 -54.94
C PHE A 435 6.85 17.64 -56.14
N SER A 436 5.72 17.02 -56.48
CA SER A 436 4.80 17.51 -57.51
C SER A 436 4.24 18.90 -57.17
N TYR A 437 3.79 19.12 -55.94
CA TYR A 437 3.35 20.44 -55.48
C TYR A 437 4.47 21.48 -55.45
N VAL A 438 5.67 21.13 -55.00
CA VAL A 438 6.84 22.02 -55.00
C VAL A 438 7.22 22.41 -56.43
N GLN A 439 7.11 21.49 -57.39
CA GLN A 439 7.38 21.78 -58.80
C GLN A 439 6.31 22.73 -59.38
N LEU A 440 5.02 22.50 -59.13
CA LEU A 440 3.93 23.42 -59.48
C LEU A 440 4.09 24.79 -58.80
N TYR A 441 4.51 24.83 -57.53
CA TYR A 441 4.82 26.08 -56.83
C TYR A 441 6.06 26.78 -57.40
N GLN A 442 7.08 26.07 -57.87
CA GLN A 442 8.24 26.68 -58.53
C GLN A 442 7.86 27.30 -59.88
N GLU A 443 7.01 26.64 -60.66
CA GLU A 443 6.45 27.20 -61.90
C GLU A 443 5.58 28.43 -61.60
N SER A 444 4.67 28.33 -60.62
CA SER A 444 3.83 29.45 -60.18
C SER A 444 4.62 30.61 -59.58
N ILE A 445 5.70 30.35 -58.82
CA ILE A 445 6.61 31.39 -58.30
C ILE A 445 7.33 32.08 -59.46
N LYS A 446 7.68 31.35 -60.52
CA LYS A 446 8.32 31.94 -61.70
C LYS A 446 7.35 32.83 -62.49
N GLU A 447 6.14 32.37 -62.76
CA GLU A 447 5.06 33.19 -63.34
C GLU A 447 4.75 34.42 -62.46
N PHE A 448 4.71 34.23 -61.13
CA PHE A 448 4.51 35.30 -60.17
C PHE A 448 5.69 36.27 -60.13
N GLN A 449 6.94 35.82 -60.28
CA GLN A 449 8.10 36.71 -60.38
C GLN A 449 8.08 37.54 -61.67
N GLU A 450 7.74 36.94 -62.81
CA GLU A 450 7.55 37.66 -64.08
C GLU A 450 6.41 38.70 -63.94
N THR A 451 5.30 38.31 -63.29
CA THR A 451 4.17 39.21 -62.99
C THR A 451 4.54 40.29 -61.96
N LEU A 452 5.40 40.00 -60.99
CA LEU A 452 5.82 40.92 -59.93
C LEU A 452 6.92 41.87 -60.39
N GLU A 453 7.74 41.54 -61.39
CA GLU A 453 8.58 42.52 -62.07
C GLU A 453 7.71 43.51 -62.86
N SER A 454 6.70 43.03 -63.60
CA SER A 454 5.70 43.88 -64.25
C SER A 454 4.98 44.80 -63.25
N LEU A 455 4.47 44.23 -62.14
CA LEU A 455 3.79 44.99 -61.09
C LEU A 455 4.73 45.83 -60.22
N LYS A 456 6.06 45.59 -60.20
CA LYS A 456 7.04 46.50 -59.56
C LYS A 456 7.19 47.79 -60.34
N GLU A 457 7.19 47.74 -61.67
CA GLU A 457 7.19 48.95 -62.48
C GLU A 457 5.88 49.75 -62.35
N GLU A 458 4.74 49.07 -62.12
CA GLU A 458 3.47 49.75 -61.84
C GLU A 458 3.33 50.24 -60.38
N SER A 459 3.77 49.47 -59.38
CA SER A 459 3.60 49.79 -57.95
C SER A 459 4.62 50.79 -57.39
N LYS A 460 5.70 51.08 -58.11
CA LYS A 460 6.53 52.30 -57.92
C LYS A 460 5.69 53.60 -57.86
N LYS A 461 4.41 53.58 -58.28
CA LYS A 461 3.48 54.71 -58.20
C LYS A 461 2.56 54.78 -56.96
N LYS A 462 2.50 53.80 -56.05
CA LYS A 462 1.69 53.87 -54.81
C LYS A 462 2.07 52.78 -53.78
N SER A 463 2.48 53.18 -52.57
CA SER A 463 2.67 52.28 -51.43
C SER A 463 2.63 53.05 -50.09
N ARG A 464 2.21 52.38 -48.99
CA ARG A 464 2.19 52.73 -47.55
C ARG A 464 0.78 52.93 -46.95
N ASP A 465 0.40 52.37 -45.79
CA ASP A 465 1.13 51.61 -44.73
C ASP A 465 0.24 50.48 -44.11
N GLU A 466 0.84 49.50 -43.41
CA GLU A 466 0.18 48.41 -42.63
C GLU A 466 0.88 48.17 -41.25
N PRO A 467 0.26 47.47 -40.25
CA PRO A 467 0.57 47.68 -38.83
C PRO A 467 1.13 46.51 -37.98
N VAL A 468 2.20 46.83 -37.24
CA VAL A 468 2.67 46.33 -35.92
C VAL A 468 3.01 44.84 -35.70
N ASP A 469 2.14 43.85 -35.91
CA ASP A 469 2.47 42.46 -35.51
C ASP A 469 3.57 41.81 -36.40
N ASP A 470 3.76 42.34 -37.62
CA ASP A 470 4.85 42.00 -38.54
C ASP A 470 6.08 42.93 -38.41
N MET A 471 6.36 43.46 -37.21
CA MET A 471 7.50 44.37 -37.01
C MET A 471 8.84 43.70 -37.40
N PRO A 472 9.61 44.27 -38.36
CA PRO A 472 10.83 43.64 -38.87
C PRO A 472 11.88 43.36 -37.80
N TRP A 473 12.73 42.36 -38.01
CA TRP A 473 13.79 41.99 -37.07
C TRP A 473 14.79 43.13 -36.78
N ASP A 474 14.89 44.10 -37.69
CA ASP A 474 15.60 45.37 -37.50
C ASP A 474 15.12 46.17 -36.27
N TYR A 475 13.83 46.12 -35.93
CA TYR A 475 13.28 46.81 -34.75
C TYR A 475 13.80 46.19 -33.46
N TRP A 476 13.68 44.87 -33.32
CA TRP A 476 14.16 44.13 -32.14
C TRP A 476 15.69 44.20 -32.03
N SER A 477 16.39 44.19 -33.16
CA SER A 477 17.85 44.39 -33.22
C SER A 477 18.27 45.79 -32.72
N ARG A 478 17.52 46.85 -33.05
CA ARG A 478 17.77 48.20 -32.52
C ARG A 478 17.52 48.29 -31.02
N LEU A 479 16.50 47.61 -30.52
CA LEU A 479 16.19 47.51 -29.09
C LEU A 479 17.33 46.82 -28.31
N LEU A 480 17.81 45.68 -28.81
CA LEU A 480 19.01 44.99 -28.30
C LEU A 480 20.23 45.91 -28.26
N LEU A 481 20.55 46.57 -29.38
CA LEU A 481 21.67 47.51 -29.47
C LEU A 481 21.52 48.72 -28.54
N THR A 482 20.30 49.14 -28.21
CA THR A 482 20.04 50.23 -27.26
C THR A 482 20.36 49.79 -25.82
N VAL A 483 19.91 48.59 -25.44
CA VAL A 483 20.23 47.99 -24.13
C VAL A 483 21.74 47.73 -23.99
N ASP A 484 22.38 47.23 -25.05
CA ASP A 484 23.83 47.01 -25.08
C ASP A 484 24.62 48.33 -25.00
N GLY A 485 24.15 49.39 -25.68
CA GLY A 485 24.72 50.74 -25.59
C GLY A 485 24.66 51.29 -24.16
N TRP A 486 23.50 51.20 -23.49
CA TRP A 486 23.36 51.61 -22.10
C TRP A 486 24.24 50.80 -21.13
N LEU A 487 24.46 49.50 -21.39
CA LEU A 487 25.39 48.69 -20.60
C LEU A 487 26.85 49.12 -20.82
N LEU A 488 27.27 49.33 -22.06
CA LEU A 488 28.63 49.75 -22.42
C LEU A 488 28.98 51.12 -21.83
N GLU A 489 28.03 52.05 -21.85
CA GLU A 489 28.16 53.38 -21.23
C GLU A 489 27.96 53.37 -19.71
N LYS A 490 27.71 52.21 -19.10
CA LYS A 490 27.49 52.00 -17.66
C LYS A 490 26.30 52.79 -17.10
N LYS A 491 25.27 52.99 -17.92
CA LYS A 491 24.01 53.67 -17.57
C LYS A 491 22.99 52.74 -16.90
N ILE A 492 23.12 51.43 -17.10
CA ILE A 492 22.34 50.37 -16.44
C ILE A 492 23.27 49.29 -15.85
N ALA A 493 22.81 48.52 -14.86
CA ALA A 493 23.58 47.41 -14.31
C ALA A 493 23.52 46.17 -15.23
N SER A 494 24.50 45.27 -15.13
CA SER A 494 24.54 44.05 -15.96
C SER A 494 23.28 43.20 -15.81
N ASN A 495 22.81 42.99 -14.57
CA ASN A 495 21.61 42.19 -14.29
C ASN A 495 20.35 42.80 -14.93
N ASP A 496 20.22 44.13 -14.92
CA ASP A 496 19.10 44.84 -15.54
C ASP A 496 19.16 44.72 -17.08
N ALA A 497 20.37 44.82 -17.65
CA ALA A 497 20.59 44.63 -19.08
C ALA A 497 20.23 43.21 -19.53
N ASP A 498 20.60 42.18 -18.76
CA ASP A 498 20.30 40.78 -19.09
C ASP A 498 18.79 40.49 -19.04
N LEU A 499 18.07 41.03 -18.06
CA LEU A 499 16.60 40.97 -18.00
C LEU A 499 15.94 41.70 -19.18
N LEU A 500 16.44 42.89 -19.54
CA LEU A 500 15.92 43.63 -20.70
C LEU A 500 16.20 42.90 -22.03
N ARG A 501 17.38 42.28 -22.19
CA ARG A 501 17.71 41.43 -23.35
C ARG A 501 16.74 40.26 -23.47
N ASP A 502 16.45 39.58 -22.36
CA ASP A 502 15.50 38.46 -22.33
C ASP A 502 14.07 38.91 -22.73
N MET A 503 13.62 40.09 -22.27
CA MET A 503 12.35 40.69 -22.73
C MET A 503 12.35 41.01 -24.23
N VAL A 504 13.45 41.53 -24.80
CA VAL A 504 13.58 41.78 -26.25
C VAL A 504 13.57 40.46 -27.03
N TRP A 505 14.33 39.45 -26.59
CA TRP A 505 14.38 38.12 -27.22
C TRP A 505 13.03 37.41 -27.23
N LYS A 506 12.23 37.59 -26.17
CA LYS A 506 10.87 37.05 -26.04
C LYS A 506 9.79 37.87 -26.77
N LYS A 507 10.17 38.96 -27.45
CA LYS A 507 9.25 39.94 -28.07
C LYS A 507 8.18 40.44 -27.08
N ASP A 508 8.57 40.70 -25.83
CA ASP A 508 7.62 41.05 -24.78
C ASP A 508 6.87 42.35 -25.11
N ARG A 509 5.54 42.29 -25.13
CA ARG A 509 4.70 43.44 -25.47
C ARG A 509 4.96 44.65 -24.55
N ARG A 510 5.34 44.42 -23.28
CA ARG A 510 5.64 45.50 -22.33
C ARG A 510 6.89 46.29 -22.71
N ILE A 511 7.91 45.64 -23.29
CA ILE A 511 9.11 46.34 -23.75
C ILE A 511 8.88 47.09 -25.06
N HIS A 512 8.03 46.54 -25.95
CA HIS A 512 7.53 47.25 -27.13
C HIS A 512 6.76 48.52 -26.75
N ASP A 513 5.74 48.39 -25.90
CA ASP A 513 4.86 49.50 -25.53
C ASP A 513 5.66 50.60 -24.80
N THR A 514 6.59 50.21 -23.91
CA THR A 514 7.51 51.16 -23.24
C THR A 514 8.44 51.86 -24.23
N TYR A 515 8.97 51.16 -25.24
CA TYR A 515 9.81 51.78 -26.27
C TYR A 515 9.05 52.84 -27.07
N ILE A 516 7.81 52.54 -27.47
CA ILE A 516 6.93 53.49 -28.17
C ILE A 516 6.65 54.71 -27.27
N ASP A 517 6.33 54.49 -25.99
CA ASP A 517 6.04 55.55 -25.03
C ASP A 517 7.22 56.48 -24.71
N VAL A 518 8.48 56.06 -24.92
CA VAL A 518 9.67 56.87 -24.58
C VAL A 518 10.51 57.31 -25.78
N LYS A 519 10.11 56.95 -27.01
CA LYS A 519 10.85 57.27 -28.24
C LYS A 519 11.20 58.74 -28.40
N ASP A 520 10.33 59.64 -27.96
CA ASP A 520 10.50 61.11 -28.04
C ASP A 520 10.89 61.76 -26.69
N LYS A 521 11.20 60.96 -25.66
CA LYS A 521 11.64 61.44 -24.34
C LYS A 521 13.17 61.56 -24.27
N ASN A 522 13.67 62.31 -23.28
CA ASN A 522 15.11 62.37 -23.06
C ASN A 522 15.63 61.00 -22.57
N GLU A 523 16.94 60.77 -22.76
CA GLU A 523 17.55 59.47 -22.50
C GLU A 523 17.41 59.00 -21.03
N ARG A 524 17.44 59.92 -20.06
CA ARG A 524 17.22 59.58 -18.64
C ARG A 524 15.82 59.05 -18.38
N ASP A 525 14.81 59.68 -18.98
CA ASP A 525 13.41 59.26 -18.83
C ASP A 525 13.16 57.93 -19.55
N ALA A 526 13.81 57.70 -20.70
CA ALA A 526 13.80 56.41 -21.38
C ALA A 526 14.42 55.31 -20.51
N ILE A 527 15.65 55.49 -20.02
CA ILE A 527 16.32 54.54 -19.13
C ILE A 527 15.49 54.30 -17.87
N SER A 528 14.89 55.34 -17.27
CA SER A 528 14.01 55.21 -16.10
C SER A 528 12.75 54.37 -16.39
N ALA A 529 12.14 54.50 -17.57
CA ALA A 529 10.99 53.70 -17.96
C ALA A 529 11.36 52.24 -18.24
N PHE A 530 12.47 51.99 -18.95
CA PHE A 530 12.98 50.63 -19.16
C PHE A 530 13.39 49.96 -17.85
N LEU A 531 14.08 50.70 -16.96
CA LEU A 531 14.40 50.20 -15.63
C LEU A 531 13.15 49.92 -14.80
N LYS A 532 11.99 50.56 -15.01
CA LYS A 532 10.72 50.17 -14.36
C LYS A 532 10.12 48.85 -14.85
N LEU A 533 10.54 48.33 -16.00
CA LEU A 533 10.13 46.99 -16.46
C LEU A 533 10.86 45.89 -15.69
N VAL A 534 12.15 46.09 -15.42
CA VAL A 534 13.03 45.11 -14.76
C VAL A 534 13.18 45.33 -13.26
N SER A 535 13.05 46.59 -12.81
CA SER A 535 12.63 46.95 -11.45
C SER A 535 11.17 46.57 -11.29
N SER A 536 10.93 45.26 -11.24
CA SER A 536 9.69 44.71 -10.74
C SER A 536 9.34 45.47 -9.45
N PRO A 537 8.11 45.97 -9.25
CA PRO A 537 7.66 46.11 -7.87
C PRO A 537 7.90 44.74 -7.26
N THR A 538 8.73 44.65 -6.21
CA THR A 538 9.11 43.39 -5.59
C THR A 538 7.87 42.53 -5.49
N SER A 539 7.79 41.45 -6.28
CA SER A 539 6.53 40.73 -6.41
C SER A 539 6.08 40.37 -5.01
N SER A 540 4.88 40.80 -4.63
CA SER A 540 4.36 40.52 -3.28
C SER A 540 4.14 39.02 -3.08
N GLY A 541 4.10 38.25 -4.17
CA GLY A 541 4.08 36.80 -4.16
C GLY A 541 5.44 36.16 -3.92
N LEU A 542 5.43 35.07 -3.17
CA LEU A 542 6.60 34.25 -2.85
C LEU A 542 7.08 33.45 -4.07
N TYR A 543 8.35 33.04 -4.06
CA TYR A 543 8.84 31.98 -4.94
C TYR A 543 8.72 30.61 -4.26
N VAL A 544 7.83 29.75 -4.81
CA VAL A 544 7.46 28.44 -4.28
C VAL A 544 7.89 27.34 -5.26
N VAL A 545 8.69 26.40 -4.79
CA VAL A 545 9.07 25.20 -5.56
C VAL A 545 8.43 23.97 -4.92
N HIS A 546 7.58 23.27 -5.66
CA HIS A 546 7.09 21.95 -5.26
C HIS A 546 8.06 20.86 -5.75
N ILE A 547 8.41 19.92 -4.88
CA ILE A 547 9.16 18.71 -5.23
C ILE A 547 8.24 17.52 -4.91
N ALA A 548 7.85 16.78 -5.94
CA ALA A 548 6.87 15.70 -5.82
C ALA A 548 7.26 14.51 -6.72
N ALA A 549 6.67 13.36 -6.45
CA ALA A 549 6.74 12.20 -7.33
C ALA A 549 5.61 12.19 -8.39
N GLU A 550 4.54 12.96 -8.20
CA GLU A 550 3.41 13.10 -9.13
C GLU A 550 3.04 14.57 -9.36
N MET A 551 2.43 14.83 -10.52
CA MET A 551 1.67 16.04 -10.86
C MET A 551 0.64 15.66 -11.93
N ALA A 552 -0.64 15.98 -11.71
CA ALA A 552 -1.67 15.76 -12.71
C ALA A 552 -1.52 16.77 -13.89
N PRO A 553 -1.84 16.37 -15.13
CA PRO A 553 -2.10 15.00 -15.61
C PRO A 553 -0.80 14.23 -15.94
N VAL A 554 0.34 14.92 -16.07
CA VAL A 554 1.58 14.40 -16.67
C VAL A 554 2.14 13.14 -16.00
N ALA A 555 2.06 13.03 -14.67
CA ALA A 555 2.52 11.88 -13.90
C ALA A 555 1.58 11.69 -12.71
N LYS A 556 0.60 10.79 -12.82
CA LYS A 556 -0.49 10.64 -11.87
C LYS A 556 -0.78 9.16 -11.58
N VAL A 557 -0.89 8.84 -10.29
CA VAL A 557 -1.36 7.56 -9.74
C VAL A 557 -2.59 7.78 -8.86
N GLY A 558 -2.69 8.95 -8.20
CA GLY A 558 -3.83 9.28 -7.37
C GLY A 558 -3.94 10.76 -7.03
N GLY A 559 -4.57 11.05 -5.88
CA GLY A 559 -4.86 12.42 -5.46
C GLY A 559 -3.64 13.28 -5.13
N LEU A 560 -2.44 12.70 -4.97
CA LEU A 560 -1.21 13.46 -4.74
C LEU A 560 -0.90 14.35 -5.96
N GLY A 561 -0.95 13.77 -7.17
CA GLY A 561 -0.76 14.52 -8.41
C GLY A 561 -1.80 15.63 -8.60
N ASP A 562 -3.07 15.36 -8.25
CA ASP A 562 -4.15 16.34 -8.33
C ASP A 562 -3.95 17.51 -7.36
N VAL A 563 -3.45 17.26 -6.14
CA VAL A 563 -3.13 18.30 -5.16
C VAL A 563 -1.94 19.15 -5.62
N VAL A 564 -0.88 18.54 -6.14
CA VAL A 564 0.31 19.28 -6.60
C VAL A 564 -0.05 20.24 -7.74
N ALA A 565 -0.85 19.79 -8.72
CA ALA A 565 -1.34 20.65 -9.79
C ALA A 565 -2.36 21.69 -9.29
N GLY A 566 -3.36 21.29 -8.50
CA GLY A 566 -4.43 22.17 -8.02
C GLY A 566 -3.94 23.29 -7.10
N LEU A 567 -3.13 22.95 -6.09
CA LEU A 567 -2.49 23.92 -5.20
C LEU A 567 -1.50 24.80 -5.97
N GLY A 568 -0.70 24.22 -6.86
CA GLY A 568 0.23 24.97 -7.70
C GLY A 568 -0.46 26.04 -8.55
N LYS A 569 -1.54 25.67 -9.26
CA LYS A 569 -2.36 26.61 -10.06
C LYS A 569 -3.00 27.68 -9.18
N ALA A 570 -3.49 27.32 -7.98
CA ALA A 570 -4.08 28.29 -7.05
C ALA A 570 -3.08 29.31 -6.49
N LEU A 571 -1.87 28.86 -6.15
CA LEU A 571 -0.77 29.73 -5.71
C LEU A 571 -0.27 30.63 -6.87
N GLN A 572 -0.19 30.11 -8.10
CA GLN A 572 0.17 30.90 -9.28
C GLN A 572 -0.88 31.98 -9.58
N ARG A 573 -2.17 31.66 -9.47
CA ARG A 573 -3.30 32.62 -9.58
C ARG A 573 -3.28 33.71 -8.49
N LYS A 574 -2.66 33.45 -7.34
CA LYS A 574 -2.40 34.45 -6.27
C LYS A 574 -1.16 35.32 -6.54
N GLY A 575 -0.49 35.15 -7.68
CA GLY A 575 0.67 35.95 -8.08
C GLY A 575 2.01 35.44 -7.53
N HIS A 576 2.06 34.23 -6.98
CA HIS A 576 3.31 33.58 -6.59
C HIS A 576 4.03 33.01 -7.83
N LEU A 577 5.37 33.03 -7.82
CA LEU A 577 6.14 32.26 -8.80
C LEU A 577 6.13 30.80 -8.33
N VAL A 578 5.42 29.94 -9.05
CA VAL A 578 5.33 28.51 -8.74
C VAL A 578 6.11 27.71 -9.78
N GLU A 579 7.00 26.85 -9.32
CA GLU A 579 7.68 25.84 -10.15
C GLU A 579 7.50 24.45 -9.54
N ILE A 580 7.54 23.42 -10.39
CA ILE A 580 7.41 22.02 -9.96
C ILE A 580 8.62 21.23 -10.46
N ILE A 581 9.20 20.38 -9.62
CA ILE A 581 10.27 19.45 -9.96
C ILE A 581 9.72 18.03 -9.84
N LEU A 582 9.88 17.24 -10.90
CA LEU A 582 9.43 15.84 -11.00
C LEU A 582 10.55 14.94 -11.55
N PRO A 583 10.48 13.62 -11.36
CA PRO A 583 11.25 12.67 -12.17
C PRO A 583 10.75 12.68 -13.63
N LYS A 584 11.66 12.51 -14.59
CA LYS A 584 11.28 12.21 -15.98
C LYS A 584 11.06 10.70 -16.11
N TYR A 585 9.85 10.25 -15.78
CA TYR A 585 9.44 8.87 -15.98
C TYR A 585 9.35 8.52 -17.47
N ASP A 586 9.64 7.27 -17.82
CA ASP A 586 9.33 6.73 -19.15
C ASP A 586 7.81 6.59 -19.39
N CYS A 587 7.03 6.31 -18.33
CA CYS A 587 5.58 6.18 -18.37
C CYS A 587 4.77 7.48 -18.17
N MET A 588 5.38 8.67 -18.30
CA MET A 588 4.67 9.96 -18.19
C MET A 588 3.79 10.26 -19.43
N GLN A 589 2.73 11.07 -19.26
CA GLN A 589 1.88 11.55 -20.37
C GLN A 589 2.56 12.72 -21.11
N TYR A 590 3.34 12.40 -22.14
CA TYR A 590 4.14 13.38 -22.91
C TYR A 590 3.28 14.41 -23.69
N ASP A 591 2.09 14.03 -24.15
CA ASP A 591 1.15 14.88 -24.89
C ASP A 591 0.60 16.06 -24.06
N ARG A 592 0.69 15.96 -22.73
CA ARG A 592 0.25 17.01 -21.80
C ARG A 592 1.34 18.02 -21.42
N VAL A 593 2.53 17.89 -22.00
CA VAL A 593 3.67 18.80 -21.75
C VAL A 593 3.91 19.70 -22.96
N ARG A 594 3.68 21.00 -22.82
CA ARG A 594 4.04 22.00 -23.83
C ARG A 594 5.50 22.39 -23.71
N ASP A 595 6.10 22.76 -24.85
CA ASP A 595 7.46 23.29 -24.94
C ASP A 595 8.55 22.38 -24.31
N LEU A 596 8.30 21.06 -24.30
CA LEU A 596 9.19 20.07 -23.70
C LEU A 596 10.55 20.05 -24.41
N ARG A 597 11.59 20.52 -23.72
CA ARG A 597 12.96 20.56 -24.23
C ARG A 597 13.97 20.23 -23.15
N ALA A 598 15.08 19.63 -23.57
CA ALA A 598 16.24 19.49 -22.70
C ALA A 598 16.95 20.84 -22.55
N LEU A 599 17.53 21.08 -21.37
CA LEU A 599 18.55 22.10 -21.16
C LEU A 599 19.92 21.51 -21.53
N ASP A 600 20.80 22.32 -22.12
CA ASP A 600 22.18 21.92 -22.39
C ASP A 600 23.01 21.75 -21.11
N THR A 601 22.61 22.44 -20.03
CA THR A 601 23.22 22.31 -18.71
C THR A 601 22.90 20.97 -18.07
N VAL A 602 23.93 20.13 -17.91
CA VAL A 602 23.88 18.90 -17.12
C VAL A 602 24.11 19.22 -15.64
N VAL A 603 23.26 18.69 -14.76
CA VAL A 603 23.39 18.83 -13.30
C VAL A 603 24.02 17.55 -12.74
N GLU A 604 25.17 17.66 -12.07
CA GLU A 604 25.82 16.52 -11.41
C GLU A 604 25.30 16.36 -9.98
N SER A 605 24.74 15.19 -9.65
CA SER A 605 24.19 14.85 -8.33
C SER A 605 24.94 13.69 -7.68
N TYR A 606 25.04 13.73 -6.35
CA TYR A 606 25.74 12.69 -5.57
C TYR A 606 24.83 11.48 -5.31
N PHE A 607 25.39 10.28 -5.47
CA PHE A 607 24.82 9.05 -4.93
C PHE A 607 25.92 8.02 -4.63
N ASP A 608 25.80 7.24 -3.55
CA ASP A 608 26.73 6.16 -3.19
C ASP A 608 28.23 6.52 -3.32
N GLY A 609 28.61 7.73 -2.85
CA GLY A 609 30.00 8.23 -2.90
C GLY A 609 30.48 8.76 -4.25
N LYS A 610 29.64 8.81 -5.29
CA LYS A 610 29.98 9.23 -6.65
C LYS A 610 29.07 10.37 -7.15
N LEU A 611 29.53 11.10 -8.17
CA LEU A 611 28.69 12.05 -8.91
C LEU A 611 28.12 11.37 -10.17
N TYR A 612 26.85 11.64 -10.44
CA TYR A 612 26.12 11.15 -11.61
C TYR A 612 25.44 12.32 -12.33
N LYS A 613 25.46 12.25 -13.66
CA LYS A 613 24.87 13.27 -14.52
C LYS A 613 23.36 13.18 -14.54
N ASN A 614 22.68 14.32 -14.58
CA ASN A 614 21.25 14.42 -14.74
C ASN A 614 20.97 15.34 -15.92
N LYS A 615 20.21 14.86 -16.89
CA LYS A 615 19.70 15.68 -17.98
C LYS A 615 18.42 16.35 -17.48
N ILE A 616 18.40 17.68 -17.52
CA ILE A 616 17.27 18.47 -17.05
C ILE A 616 16.40 18.80 -18.24
N TRP A 617 15.13 18.45 -18.16
CA TRP A 617 14.12 18.82 -19.14
C TRP A 617 13.20 19.86 -18.53
N ILE A 618 12.73 20.81 -19.33
CA ILE A 618 11.70 21.77 -18.92
C ILE A 618 10.53 21.74 -19.89
N GLY A 619 9.36 22.05 -19.38
CA GLY A 619 8.14 22.25 -20.16
C GLY A 619 7.06 22.92 -19.31
N THR A 620 5.89 23.12 -19.89
CA THR A 620 4.73 23.69 -19.21
C THR A 620 3.58 22.70 -19.19
N VAL A 621 3.05 22.43 -17.99
CA VAL A 621 1.91 21.54 -17.75
C VAL A 621 0.82 22.37 -17.12
N GLU A 622 -0.31 22.54 -17.81
CA GLU A 622 -1.46 23.34 -17.36
C GLU A 622 -1.11 24.77 -16.89
N GLY A 623 -0.14 25.41 -17.54
CA GLY A 623 0.34 26.77 -17.20
C GLY A 623 1.43 26.83 -16.14
N LEU A 624 1.74 25.71 -15.47
CA LEU A 624 2.82 25.62 -14.49
C LEU A 624 4.14 25.20 -15.15
N PRO A 625 5.26 25.88 -14.88
CA PRO A 625 6.59 25.47 -15.34
C PRO A 625 7.09 24.26 -14.54
N VAL A 626 7.44 23.19 -15.26
CA VAL A 626 7.89 21.91 -14.69
C VAL A 626 9.32 21.60 -15.14
N HIS A 627 10.16 21.18 -14.20
CA HIS A 627 11.49 20.65 -14.45
C HIS A 627 11.48 19.14 -14.22
N PHE A 628 11.73 18.35 -15.27
CA PHE A 628 11.82 16.90 -15.19
C PHE A 628 13.28 16.46 -15.12
N ILE A 629 13.64 15.70 -14.10
CA ILE A 629 15.00 15.20 -13.87
C ILE A 629 15.13 13.80 -14.50
N GLU A 630 16.05 13.65 -15.45
CA GLU A 630 16.38 12.37 -16.11
C GLU A 630 17.77 11.90 -15.64
N PRO A 631 17.86 10.94 -14.70
CA PRO A 631 19.13 10.44 -14.17
C PRO A 631 19.88 9.61 -15.21
N GLN A 632 21.16 9.94 -15.44
CA GLN A 632 22.11 9.08 -16.17
C GLN A 632 22.79 8.08 -15.21
N HIS A 633 22.02 7.57 -14.24
CA HIS A 633 22.49 6.56 -13.29
C HIS A 633 22.32 5.14 -13.88
N PRO A 634 23.29 4.22 -13.73
CA PRO A 634 23.23 2.88 -14.33
C PRO A 634 21.97 2.07 -13.96
N SER A 635 21.42 2.26 -12.77
CA SER A 635 20.18 1.60 -12.30
C SER A 635 18.90 2.09 -12.96
N LYS A 636 18.95 3.09 -13.87
CA LYS A 636 17.79 3.60 -14.64
C LYS A 636 16.54 3.84 -13.78
N PHE A 637 16.66 4.63 -12.71
CA PHE A 637 15.62 4.74 -11.67
C PHE A 637 14.21 5.10 -12.19
N PHE A 638 14.09 5.90 -13.25
CA PHE A 638 12.79 6.31 -13.80
C PHE A 638 12.54 5.77 -15.22
N TRP A 639 13.17 4.64 -15.55
CA TRP A 639 12.99 3.92 -16.81
C TRP A 639 12.54 2.48 -16.52
N ARG A 640 11.33 2.35 -15.96
CA ARG A 640 10.78 1.12 -15.37
C ARG A 640 9.36 0.79 -15.87
N GLY A 641 8.74 1.65 -16.67
CA GLY A 641 7.33 1.56 -17.02
C GLY A 641 6.35 1.86 -15.86
N GLN A 642 6.86 2.21 -14.67
CA GLN A 642 6.08 2.38 -13.45
C GLN A 642 6.50 3.61 -12.64
N PHE A 643 5.50 4.31 -12.07
CA PHE A 643 5.72 5.39 -11.12
C PHE A 643 6.21 4.87 -9.76
N TYR A 644 5.56 3.86 -9.20
CA TYR A 644 5.84 3.27 -7.87
C TYR A 644 5.83 1.74 -7.91
N GLY A 645 6.29 1.11 -6.82
CA GLY A 645 6.20 -0.35 -6.62
C GLY A 645 7.47 -1.11 -6.97
N GLU A 646 8.56 -0.42 -7.28
CA GLU A 646 9.85 -1.04 -7.55
C GLU A 646 10.54 -1.39 -6.22
N GLN A 647 11.24 -2.54 -6.18
CA GLN A 647 11.94 -3.00 -4.97
C GLN A 647 13.01 -2.01 -4.47
N ASP A 648 13.54 -1.14 -5.35
CA ASP A 648 14.50 -0.08 -5.03
C ASP A 648 13.87 1.32 -4.88
N ASP A 649 12.55 1.43 -4.67
CA ASP A 649 11.81 2.70 -4.52
C ASP A 649 12.50 3.69 -3.54
N PHE A 650 13.03 3.21 -2.41
CA PHE A 650 13.77 4.06 -1.47
C PHE A 650 15.00 4.72 -2.13
N ARG A 651 15.74 3.98 -2.95
CA ARG A 651 16.91 4.48 -3.69
C ARG A 651 16.48 5.38 -4.86
N ARG A 652 15.43 5.03 -5.60
CA ARG A 652 14.85 5.86 -6.67
C ARG A 652 14.53 7.27 -6.16
N PHE A 653 13.76 7.36 -5.07
CA PHE A 653 13.22 8.62 -4.60
C PHE A 653 14.18 9.43 -3.71
N SER A 654 15.09 8.79 -2.98
CA SER A 654 16.19 9.49 -2.29
C SER A 654 17.22 10.07 -3.27
N TYR A 655 17.51 9.38 -4.39
CA TYR A 655 18.29 9.94 -5.50
C TYR A 655 17.61 11.20 -6.07
N PHE A 656 16.32 11.10 -6.39
CA PHE A 656 15.56 12.23 -6.96
C PHE A 656 15.50 13.43 -6.01
N SER A 657 15.22 13.21 -4.72
CA SER A 657 15.22 14.26 -3.69
C SER A 657 16.56 15.00 -3.64
N ARG A 658 17.68 14.27 -3.80
CA ARG A 658 19.01 14.84 -3.85
C ARG A 658 19.26 15.63 -5.14
N ALA A 659 18.90 15.06 -6.30
CA ALA A 659 19.03 15.73 -7.60
C ALA A 659 18.18 17.00 -7.73
N ALA A 660 17.00 17.06 -7.09
CA ALA A 660 16.14 18.23 -7.07
C ALA A 660 16.75 19.43 -6.33
N LEU A 661 17.35 19.22 -5.16
CA LEU A 661 18.06 20.27 -4.43
C LEU A 661 19.35 20.70 -5.16
N GLU A 662 20.02 19.75 -5.81
CA GLU A 662 21.21 20.02 -6.62
C GLU A 662 20.90 20.88 -7.86
N LEU A 663 19.76 20.62 -8.53
CA LEU A 663 19.23 21.46 -9.61
C LEU A 663 18.99 22.90 -9.13
N LEU A 664 18.36 23.09 -7.96
CA LEU A 664 18.11 24.42 -7.40
C LEU A 664 19.41 25.16 -7.09
N LEU A 665 20.37 24.49 -6.44
CA LEU A 665 21.68 25.06 -6.10
C LEU A 665 22.47 25.47 -7.35
N GLN A 666 22.63 24.56 -8.32
CA GLN A 666 23.44 24.80 -9.52
C GLN A 666 22.79 25.79 -10.49
N SER A 667 21.45 25.96 -10.43
CA SER A 667 20.73 27.01 -11.17
C SER A 667 20.74 28.38 -10.48
N GLY A 668 21.36 28.51 -9.30
CA GLY A 668 21.34 29.74 -8.50
C GLY A 668 19.97 30.15 -7.97
N LYS A 669 18.98 29.23 -8.00
CA LYS A 669 17.59 29.50 -7.61
C LYS A 669 17.49 29.64 -6.09
N LYS A 670 16.89 30.75 -5.62
CA LYS A 670 16.68 31.05 -4.19
C LYS A 670 15.19 31.13 -3.85
N PRO A 671 14.47 29.99 -3.75
CA PRO A 671 13.06 29.99 -3.36
C PRO A 671 12.85 30.46 -1.93
N ASP A 672 11.68 31.05 -1.68
CA ASP A 672 11.18 31.36 -0.32
C ASP A 672 10.62 30.10 0.35
N ILE A 673 10.01 29.22 -0.44
CA ILE A 673 9.40 27.95 0.00
C ILE A 673 9.86 26.81 -0.90
N ILE A 674 10.31 25.72 -0.28
CA ILE A 674 10.40 24.41 -0.93
C ILE A 674 9.33 23.52 -0.27
N HIS A 675 8.40 23.01 -1.07
CA HIS A 675 7.27 22.19 -0.62
C HIS A 675 7.46 20.75 -1.11
N CYS A 676 7.77 19.83 -0.20
CA CYS A 676 7.86 18.41 -0.48
C CYS A 676 6.58 17.64 -0.10
N HIS A 677 6.29 16.58 -0.84
CA HIS A 677 5.07 15.75 -0.73
C HIS A 677 5.42 14.27 -0.55
N ASP A 678 4.87 13.66 0.50
CA ASP A 678 5.03 12.25 0.90
C ASP A 678 6.47 11.72 1.04
N TRP A 679 6.58 10.47 1.47
CA TRP A 679 7.84 9.85 1.87
C TRP A 679 8.92 9.89 0.77
N GLN A 680 8.51 9.85 -0.49
CA GLN A 680 9.38 9.91 -1.67
C GLN A 680 10.23 11.19 -1.67
N THR A 681 9.69 12.31 -1.21
CA THR A 681 10.40 13.60 -1.18
C THR A 681 10.67 14.10 0.24
N ALA A 682 10.33 13.30 1.26
CA ALA A 682 10.60 13.59 2.66
C ALA A 682 12.10 13.78 2.97
N PHE A 683 12.99 13.16 2.18
CA PHE A 683 14.44 13.34 2.26
C PHE A 683 14.90 14.78 2.00
N VAL A 684 14.12 15.60 1.27
CA VAL A 684 14.44 17.01 0.97
C VAL A 684 14.66 17.81 2.25
N ALA A 685 13.88 17.57 3.31
CA ALA A 685 13.99 18.32 4.55
C ALA A 685 15.32 18.13 5.30
N PRO A 686 15.78 16.89 5.64
CA PRO A 686 17.10 16.69 6.22
C PRO A 686 18.23 17.09 5.25
N LEU A 687 18.13 16.75 3.95
CA LEU A 687 19.15 17.12 2.95
C LEU A 687 19.36 18.64 2.89
N TYR A 688 18.27 19.42 2.89
CA TYR A 688 18.33 20.86 2.81
C TYR A 688 19.15 21.48 3.96
N TRP A 689 18.83 21.11 5.21
CA TRP A 689 19.51 21.69 6.38
C TRP A 689 20.93 21.18 6.59
N ASP A 690 21.19 19.90 6.30
CA ASP A 690 22.49 19.27 6.53
C ASP A 690 23.50 19.64 5.43
N LEU A 691 23.06 19.68 4.15
CA LEU A 691 23.97 19.75 3.00
C LEU A 691 23.83 21.00 2.12
N TYR A 692 22.67 21.67 2.06
CA TYR A 692 22.41 22.73 1.06
C TYR A 692 22.35 24.16 1.63
N ALA A 693 21.73 24.36 2.79
CA ALA A 693 21.79 25.64 3.48
C ALA A 693 23.24 26.08 3.77
N PRO A 694 24.15 25.21 4.25
CA PRO A 694 25.57 25.55 4.39
C PRO A 694 26.30 25.84 3.07
N LYS A 695 25.72 25.50 1.91
CA LYS A 695 26.28 25.76 0.57
C LYS A 695 25.67 27.01 -0.12
N GLY A 696 24.85 27.78 0.59
CA GLY A 696 24.27 29.02 0.08
C GLY A 696 22.87 28.88 -0.54
N LEU A 697 22.23 27.72 -0.41
CA LEU A 697 20.79 27.53 -0.67
C LEU A 697 20.05 27.57 0.68
N ASP A 698 20.01 28.76 1.29
CA ASP A 698 19.58 29.02 2.68
C ASP A 698 18.30 29.87 2.80
N SER A 699 17.81 30.41 1.67
CA SER A 699 16.64 31.29 1.60
C SER A 699 15.35 30.59 2.05
N ALA A 700 15.14 29.36 1.59
CA ALA A 700 13.88 28.67 1.68
C ALA A 700 13.48 28.30 3.11
N ARG A 701 12.17 28.23 3.33
CA ARG A 701 11.56 27.43 4.40
C ARG A 701 11.01 26.14 3.80
N ILE A 702 11.16 25.04 4.51
CA ILE A 702 10.69 23.73 4.06
C ILE A 702 9.26 23.50 4.56
N CYS A 703 8.35 23.23 3.64
CA CYS A 703 7.01 22.73 3.91
C CYS A 703 6.94 21.26 3.50
N PHE A 704 6.39 20.41 4.37
CA PHE A 704 6.15 19.00 4.05
C PHE A 704 4.67 18.66 4.21
N THR A 705 4.05 18.11 3.17
CA THR A 705 2.70 17.54 3.25
C THR A 705 2.77 16.02 3.21
N CYS A 706 2.19 15.37 4.21
CA CYS A 706 1.91 13.94 4.17
C CYS A 706 0.42 13.71 3.86
N HIS A 707 0.15 13.16 2.68
CA HIS A 707 -1.18 12.84 2.17
C HIS A 707 -1.71 11.52 2.76
N ASN A 708 -0.84 10.56 3.08
CA ASN A 708 -1.21 9.35 3.83
C ASN A 708 -0.06 8.85 4.72
N PHE A 709 -0.22 8.90 6.04
CA PHE A 709 0.78 8.45 7.04
C PHE A 709 0.94 6.92 7.12
N GLU A 710 0.18 6.14 6.35
CA GLU A 710 0.45 4.72 6.10
C GLU A 710 1.79 4.52 5.36
N TYR A 711 2.09 5.37 4.37
CA TYR A 711 3.29 5.24 3.54
C TYR A 711 4.44 6.07 4.11
N GLN A 712 5.21 5.46 5.00
CA GLN A 712 6.28 6.16 5.75
C GLN A 712 7.68 6.07 5.10
N GLY A 713 7.84 5.21 4.10
CA GLY A 713 9.12 4.99 3.40
C GLY A 713 10.17 4.24 4.23
N THR A 714 9.77 3.47 5.24
CA THR A 714 10.71 2.88 6.21
C THR A 714 11.62 1.82 5.58
N ALA A 715 12.94 2.02 5.66
CA ALA A 715 13.96 1.13 5.09
C ALA A 715 15.11 0.85 6.08
N SER A 716 16.14 0.13 5.64
CA SER A 716 17.35 -0.07 6.44
C SER A 716 18.11 1.25 6.63
N ALA A 717 18.75 1.44 7.79
CA ALA A 717 19.52 2.67 8.05
C ALA A 717 20.66 2.90 7.04
N SER A 718 21.21 1.81 6.50
CA SER A 718 22.30 1.85 5.51
C SER A 718 21.95 2.63 4.23
N GLU A 719 20.71 2.51 3.74
CA GLU A 719 20.27 3.13 2.49
C GLU A 719 20.16 4.66 2.56
N LEU A 720 20.01 5.22 3.77
CA LEU A 720 19.97 6.68 3.96
C LEU A 720 21.29 7.35 3.53
N GLY A 721 22.41 6.63 3.68
CA GLY A 721 23.73 7.09 3.27
C GLY A 721 23.87 7.28 1.75
N SER A 722 23.06 6.58 0.94
CA SER A 722 23.13 6.65 -0.53
C SER A 722 22.92 8.06 -1.06
N CYS A 723 21.97 8.83 -0.50
CA CYS A 723 21.73 10.22 -0.88
C CYS A 723 22.73 11.23 -0.26
N GLY A 724 23.65 10.76 0.59
CA GLY A 724 24.73 11.55 1.20
C GLY A 724 24.44 12.12 2.59
N LEU A 725 23.39 11.63 3.26
CA LEU A 725 23.05 11.98 4.64
C LEU A 725 23.88 11.16 5.65
N ASP A 726 24.24 11.75 6.79
CA ASP A 726 24.99 11.05 7.85
C ASP A 726 24.08 10.09 8.65
N VAL A 727 24.23 8.80 8.35
CA VAL A 727 23.51 7.70 9.01
C VAL A 727 23.70 7.69 10.53
N ASN A 728 24.89 8.00 11.05
CA ASN A 728 25.20 7.95 12.49
C ASN A 728 24.62 9.14 13.27
N GLN A 729 24.34 10.25 12.59
CA GLN A 729 23.66 11.40 13.18
C GLN A 729 22.14 11.29 13.08
N LEU A 730 21.62 10.62 12.04
CA LEU A 730 20.20 10.57 11.74
C LEU A 730 19.50 9.29 12.20
N ASN A 731 20.17 8.13 12.26
CA ASN A 731 19.61 6.92 12.86
C ASN A 731 19.67 7.01 14.40
N ARG A 732 18.85 7.91 14.96
CA ARG A 732 18.69 8.14 16.40
C ARG A 732 17.20 8.30 16.75
N PRO A 733 16.77 7.95 17.98
CA PRO A 733 15.36 8.05 18.39
C PRO A 733 14.76 9.46 18.21
N ASP A 734 15.56 10.50 18.46
CA ASP A 734 15.21 11.92 18.35
C ASP A 734 15.40 12.50 16.92
N ARG A 735 15.73 11.64 15.96
CA ARG A 735 15.90 11.94 14.53
C ARG A 735 15.08 10.93 13.71
N MET A 736 15.70 10.27 12.74
CA MET A 736 15.01 9.47 11.71
C MET A 736 14.84 8.01 12.07
N GLN A 737 15.30 7.52 13.23
CA GLN A 737 15.13 6.11 13.60
C GLN A 737 13.64 5.75 13.72
N ASP A 738 13.27 4.63 13.11
CA ASP A 738 11.93 4.07 13.15
C ASP A 738 11.61 3.43 14.53
N HIS A 739 10.33 3.33 14.87
CA HIS A 739 9.93 2.76 16.17
C HIS A 739 9.87 1.22 16.19
N SER A 740 9.94 0.55 15.03
CA SER A 740 9.92 -0.92 14.92
C SER A 740 11.28 -1.59 15.19
N SER A 741 12.40 -0.93 14.86
CA SER A 741 13.75 -1.48 15.03
C SER A 741 14.81 -0.38 15.00
N GLY A 742 15.87 -0.55 15.81
CA GLY A 742 16.98 0.39 15.90
C GLY A 742 17.84 0.53 14.63
N ASP A 743 17.77 -0.42 13.71
CA ASP A 743 18.49 -0.38 12.42
C ASP A 743 17.60 0.09 11.25
N ARG A 744 16.41 0.63 11.53
CA ARG A 744 15.48 1.13 10.51
C ARG A 744 15.33 2.64 10.61
N VAL A 745 15.20 3.28 9.44
CA VAL A 745 14.98 4.74 9.31
C VAL A 745 13.66 5.03 8.63
N ASN A 746 13.06 6.16 9.02
CA ASN A 746 11.74 6.59 8.62
C ASN A 746 11.83 8.00 7.97
N PRO A 747 11.78 8.09 6.63
CA PRO A 747 11.81 9.35 5.90
C PRO A 747 10.76 10.36 6.36
N VAL A 748 9.51 9.93 6.57
CA VAL A 748 8.42 10.81 7.01
C VAL A 748 8.69 11.38 8.40
N LYS A 749 9.21 10.58 9.35
CA LYS A 749 9.68 11.07 10.65
C LYS A 749 10.75 12.16 10.49
N GLY A 750 11.69 11.96 9.57
CA GLY A 750 12.68 12.97 9.17
C GLY A 750 12.02 14.27 8.70
N ALA A 751 11.09 14.20 7.75
CA ALA A 751 10.41 15.40 7.25
C ALA A 751 9.57 16.12 8.31
N ILE A 752 8.91 15.40 9.24
CA ILE A 752 8.21 16.01 10.38
C ILE A 752 9.19 16.78 11.27
N ILE A 753 10.37 16.23 11.54
CA ILE A 753 11.39 16.86 12.41
C ILE A 753 12.02 18.08 11.72
N PHE A 754 12.49 17.92 10.48
CA PHE A 754 13.31 18.91 9.78
C PHE A 754 12.53 20.02 9.06
N SER A 755 11.26 19.81 8.69
CA SER A 755 10.48 20.85 7.99
C SER A 755 10.06 22.00 8.92
N ASN A 756 9.92 23.22 8.40
CA ASN A 756 9.41 24.36 9.18
C ASN A 756 7.89 24.36 9.31
N ILE A 757 7.21 23.82 8.29
CA ILE A 757 5.76 23.63 8.22
C ILE A 757 5.52 22.14 7.93
N VAL A 758 4.57 21.53 8.63
CA VAL A 758 4.10 20.17 8.35
C VAL A 758 2.59 20.23 8.15
N THR A 759 2.07 19.74 7.02
CA THR A 759 0.63 19.64 6.81
C THR A 759 0.17 18.22 6.51
N THR A 760 -1.12 18.00 6.68
CA THR A 760 -1.83 16.86 6.12
C THR A 760 -3.18 17.34 5.56
N VAL A 761 -3.86 16.47 4.84
CA VAL A 761 -4.88 16.83 3.84
C VAL A 761 -6.30 17.00 4.38
N SER A 762 -6.51 16.93 5.70
CA SER A 762 -7.74 17.40 6.35
C SER A 762 -7.55 17.71 7.85
N PRO A 763 -8.37 18.61 8.44
CA PRO A 763 -8.39 18.87 9.89
C PRO A 763 -8.65 17.64 10.76
N THR A 764 -9.67 16.82 10.45
CA THR A 764 -10.01 15.61 11.21
C THR A 764 -8.92 14.55 11.07
N TYR A 765 -8.39 14.31 9.86
CA TYR A 765 -7.28 13.35 9.70
C TYR A 765 -6.03 13.78 10.49
N ALA A 766 -5.75 15.10 10.57
CA ALA A 766 -4.70 15.62 11.43
C ALA A 766 -4.93 15.35 12.93
N GLN A 767 -6.17 15.16 13.38
CA GLN A 767 -6.48 14.73 14.75
C GLN A 767 -6.33 13.21 14.88
N GLU A 768 -6.86 12.43 13.94
CA GLU A 768 -6.75 10.96 13.90
C GLU A 768 -5.28 10.51 14.00
N VAL A 769 -4.36 11.11 13.23
CA VAL A 769 -2.92 10.73 13.25
C VAL A 769 -2.14 11.22 14.47
N ARG A 770 -2.75 12.03 15.35
CA ARG A 770 -2.18 12.38 16.67
C ARG A 770 -2.54 11.37 17.76
N THR A 771 -3.47 10.46 17.49
CA THR A 771 -3.80 9.31 18.36
C THR A 771 -2.82 8.16 18.15
N ALA A 772 -2.70 7.26 19.13
CA ALA A 772 -1.83 6.09 19.02
C ALA A 772 -2.24 5.16 17.86
N GLU A 773 -3.56 4.96 17.69
CA GLU A 773 -4.16 4.06 16.69
C GLU A 773 -4.02 4.60 15.26
N GLY A 774 -4.42 5.86 15.04
CA GLY A 774 -4.38 6.49 13.72
C GLY A 774 -2.99 6.91 13.27
N GLY A 775 -2.10 7.26 14.20
CA GLY A 775 -0.79 7.83 13.88
C GLY A 775 0.29 6.84 13.48
N LYS A 776 0.01 5.52 13.42
CA LYS A 776 0.91 4.47 12.91
C LYS A 776 2.37 4.62 13.41
N GLY A 777 2.54 4.81 14.73
CA GLY A 777 3.84 5.03 15.38
C GLY A 777 4.38 6.47 15.37
N LEU A 778 3.96 7.34 14.46
CA LEU A 778 4.44 8.72 14.32
C LEU A 778 3.73 9.75 15.23
N HIS A 779 2.61 9.37 15.87
CA HIS A 779 1.82 10.23 16.75
C HIS A 779 2.65 10.97 17.81
N SER A 780 3.63 10.29 18.42
CA SER A 780 4.55 10.86 19.42
C SER A 780 5.36 12.03 18.84
N THR A 781 5.89 11.86 17.63
CA THR A 781 6.68 12.86 16.90
C THR A 781 5.80 14.01 16.42
N LEU A 782 4.58 13.73 15.96
CA LEU A 782 3.59 14.73 15.55
C LEU A 782 3.09 15.59 16.73
N ASN A 783 2.88 14.98 17.90
CA ASN A 783 2.47 15.69 19.11
C ASN A 783 3.60 16.58 19.65
N PHE A 784 4.85 16.11 19.65
CA PHE A 784 6.02 16.93 19.98
C PHE A 784 6.18 18.13 19.03
N HIS A 785 5.88 17.96 17.74
CA HIS A 785 5.94 19.00 16.71
C HIS A 785 4.60 19.71 16.45
N SER A 786 3.61 19.55 17.33
CA SER A 786 2.22 20.00 17.14
C SER A 786 2.08 21.46 16.69
N LYS A 787 2.91 22.37 17.22
CA LYS A 787 2.90 23.82 16.89
C LYS A 787 3.15 24.15 15.40
N LYS A 788 3.77 23.23 14.64
CA LYS A 788 3.99 23.38 13.19
C LYS A 788 3.21 22.38 12.34
N PHE A 789 2.39 21.52 12.96
CA PHE A 789 1.59 20.51 12.28
C PHE A 789 0.12 20.92 12.21
N ILE A 790 -0.47 20.93 11.02
CA ILE A 790 -1.85 21.37 10.77
C ILE A 790 -2.52 20.57 9.66
N GLY A 791 -3.83 20.32 9.78
CA GLY A 791 -4.63 19.74 8.70
C GLY A 791 -5.27 20.85 7.88
N ILE A 792 -5.10 20.84 6.56
CA ILE A 792 -5.78 21.74 5.62
C ILE A 792 -6.53 20.84 4.63
N LEU A 793 -7.85 21.01 4.54
CA LEU A 793 -8.70 20.27 3.61
C LEU A 793 -8.30 20.59 2.16
N ASN A 794 -8.13 19.60 1.31
CA ASN A 794 -7.84 19.84 -0.12
C ASN A 794 -9.03 20.50 -0.83
N GLY A 795 -8.74 21.24 -1.90
CA GLY A 795 -9.75 21.58 -2.91
C GLY A 795 -9.77 20.57 -4.05
N ILE A 796 -10.70 20.73 -4.98
CA ILE A 796 -10.67 20.13 -6.32
C ILE A 796 -10.36 21.19 -7.38
N ASP A 797 -9.94 20.73 -8.55
CA ASP A 797 -9.82 21.60 -9.71
C ASP A 797 -11.21 21.84 -10.33
N THR A 798 -11.86 22.93 -9.93
CA THR A 798 -13.21 23.31 -10.35
C THR A 798 -13.32 23.78 -11.80
N ASP A 799 -12.18 23.93 -12.50
CA ASP A 799 -12.13 24.20 -13.93
C ASP A 799 -12.29 22.89 -14.74
N SER A 800 -11.57 21.84 -14.32
CA SER A 800 -11.64 20.48 -14.90
C SER A 800 -12.91 19.72 -14.47
N TRP A 801 -13.31 19.84 -13.21
CA TRP A 801 -14.50 19.20 -12.65
C TRP A 801 -15.69 20.18 -12.63
N ASN A 802 -16.21 20.48 -13.82
CA ASN A 802 -17.28 21.45 -14.00
C ASN A 802 -18.40 20.93 -14.93
N PRO A 803 -19.57 20.53 -14.42
CA PRO A 803 -20.65 19.98 -15.26
C PRO A 803 -21.21 20.94 -16.32
N ALA A 804 -20.84 22.24 -16.28
CA ALA A 804 -21.21 23.24 -17.28
C ALA A 804 -20.25 23.31 -18.48
N THR A 805 -19.03 22.77 -18.37
CA THR A 805 -17.96 22.83 -19.39
C THR A 805 -17.18 21.53 -19.54
N ASP A 806 -17.70 20.41 -19.04
CA ASP A 806 -17.02 19.12 -18.99
C ASP A 806 -17.12 18.40 -20.34
N PRO A 807 -16.00 18.22 -21.06
CA PRO A 807 -16.01 17.66 -22.42
C PRO A 807 -16.41 16.18 -22.48
N PHE A 808 -16.44 15.47 -21.36
CA PHE A 808 -16.84 14.06 -21.31
C PHE A 808 -18.36 13.85 -21.16
N LEU A 809 -19.11 14.89 -20.81
CA LEU A 809 -20.56 14.79 -20.62
C LEU A 809 -21.32 14.95 -21.94
N LYS A 810 -22.38 14.16 -22.09
CA LYS A 810 -23.28 14.24 -23.24
C LYS A 810 -24.12 15.53 -23.21
N ALA A 811 -24.53 15.95 -22.02
CA ALA A 811 -25.29 17.19 -21.78
C ALA A 811 -24.61 17.98 -20.66
N GLN A 812 -24.44 19.28 -20.85
CA GLN A 812 -23.93 20.17 -19.81
C GLN A 812 -25.08 20.59 -18.88
N PHE A 813 -24.78 20.85 -17.61
CA PHE A 813 -25.76 21.29 -16.60
C PHE A 813 -25.09 22.10 -15.49
N ASN A 814 -25.85 22.82 -14.69
CA ASN A 814 -25.33 23.63 -13.58
C ASN A 814 -26.38 23.77 -12.46
N ALA A 815 -26.03 24.40 -11.34
CA ALA A 815 -26.92 24.53 -10.19
C ALA A 815 -28.29 25.19 -10.50
N LYS A 816 -28.40 25.98 -11.59
CA LYS A 816 -29.65 26.64 -12.03
C LYS A 816 -30.39 25.93 -13.16
N ASP A 817 -29.76 24.93 -13.79
CA ASP A 817 -30.38 24.10 -14.82
C ASP A 817 -29.89 22.66 -14.66
N LEU A 818 -30.77 21.81 -14.10
CA LEU A 818 -30.51 20.41 -13.82
C LEU A 818 -30.98 19.47 -14.96
N GLN A 819 -31.54 20.00 -16.06
CA GLN A 819 -32.09 19.17 -17.14
C GLN A 819 -31.02 18.24 -17.73
N GLY A 820 -29.81 18.75 -17.97
CA GLY A 820 -28.69 17.95 -18.45
C GLY A 820 -28.25 16.83 -17.49
N LYS A 821 -28.58 16.92 -16.18
CA LYS A 821 -28.28 15.84 -15.22
C LYS A 821 -29.11 14.59 -15.50
N GLU A 822 -30.41 14.74 -15.70
CA GLU A 822 -31.29 13.62 -16.08
C GLU A 822 -30.99 13.09 -17.49
N GLU A 823 -30.55 13.96 -18.42
CA GLU A 823 -30.09 13.51 -19.74
C GLU A 823 -28.82 12.66 -19.69
N ASN A 824 -27.86 12.99 -18.82
CA ASN A 824 -26.67 12.16 -18.56
C ASN A 824 -27.06 10.84 -17.88
N LYS A 825 -28.01 10.86 -16.93
CA LYS A 825 -28.53 9.65 -16.28
C LYS A 825 -29.22 8.70 -17.26
N HIS A 826 -30.07 9.21 -18.16
CA HIS A 826 -30.65 8.44 -19.24
C HIS A 826 -29.59 7.94 -20.23
N ALA A 827 -28.58 8.75 -20.56
CA ALA A 827 -27.48 8.35 -21.43
C ALA A 827 -26.65 7.19 -20.85
N LEU A 828 -26.26 7.29 -19.57
CA LEU A 828 -25.51 6.24 -18.88
C LEU A 828 -26.34 4.96 -18.73
N ARG A 829 -27.63 5.06 -18.40
CA ARG A 829 -28.54 3.91 -18.39
C ARG A 829 -28.54 3.19 -19.75
N LYS A 830 -28.70 3.92 -20.84
CA LYS A 830 -28.66 3.37 -22.21
C LYS A 830 -27.30 2.75 -22.56
N GLN A 831 -26.19 3.42 -22.20
CA GLN A 831 -24.83 2.93 -22.46
C GLN A 831 -24.51 1.63 -21.70
N LEU A 832 -24.98 1.52 -20.46
CA LEU A 832 -24.71 0.36 -19.59
C LEU A 832 -25.79 -0.74 -19.69
N GLY A 833 -26.82 -0.57 -20.52
CA GLY A 833 -27.94 -1.52 -20.60
C GLY A 833 -28.70 -1.66 -19.28
N LEU A 834 -28.89 -0.55 -18.56
CA LEU A 834 -29.74 -0.47 -17.37
C LEU A 834 -31.15 0.00 -17.76
N SER A 835 -32.17 -0.50 -17.07
CA SER A 835 -33.56 -0.15 -17.33
C SER A 835 -33.81 1.34 -17.07
N SER A 836 -34.53 1.96 -18.01
CA SER A 836 -35.08 3.31 -17.91
C SER A 836 -36.61 3.31 -17.84
N ALA A 837 -37.24 2.15 -17.58
CA ALA A 837 -38.69 2.01 -17.58
C ALA A 837 -39.38 2.74 -16.41
N GLU A 838 -38.71 2.81 -15.25
CA GLU A 838 -39.18 3.58 -14.10
C GLU A 838 -38.52 4.96 -14.07
N SER A 839 -39.34 6.01 -14.22
CA SER A 839 -38.89 7.40 -14.27
C SER A 839 -38.06 7.80 -13.02
N ARG A 840 -38.61 7.59 -11.82
CA ARG A 840 -38.04 8.07 -10.55
C ARG A 840 -37.26 7.02 -9.75
N ARG A 841 -36.50 6.17 -10.43
CA ARG A 841 -35.59 5.21 -9.75
C ARG A 841 -34.24 5.88 -9.42
N PRO A 842 -33.77 5.87 -8.15
CA PRO A 842 -32.47 6.43 -7.79
C PRO A 842 -31.31 5.59 -8.32
N LEU A 843 -30.28 6.26 -8.84
CA LEU A 843 -29.02 5.69 -9.30
C LEU A 843 -27.89 6.01 -8.31
N VAL A 844 -27.33 4.97 -7.70
CA VAL A 844 -26.19 5.03 -6.77
C VAL A 844 -24.90 4.78 -7.54
N GLY A 845 -23.97 5.72 -7.48
CA GLY A 845 -22.63 5.61 -8.03
C GLY A 845 -21.57 5.27 -6.99
N CYS A 846 -20.55 4.52 -7.40
CA CYS A 846 -19.30 4.36 -6.66
C CYS A 846 -18.13 4.35 -7.65
N ILE A 847 -17.17 5.25 -7.46
CA ILE A 847 -15.92 5.30 -8.23
C ILE A 847 -14.76 5.25 -7.25
N THR A 848 -13.97 4.19 -7.27
CA THR A 848 -12.89 4.00 -6.27
C THR A 848 -11.84 2.97 -6.70
N ARG A 849 -10.71 2.94 -5.98
CA ARG A 849 -9.79 1.79 -5.99
C ARG A 849 -10.30 0.75 -5.00
N LEU A 850 -10.46 -0.50 -5.40
CA LEU A 850 -11.02 -1.56 -4.55
C LEU A 850 -9.96 -2.10 -3.59
N VAL A 851 -9.66 -1.35 -2.54
CA VAL A 851 -8.68 -1.71 -1.48
C VAL A 851 -9.31 -1.61 -0.08
N PRO A 852 -8.80 -2.31 0.94
CA PRO A 852 -9.42 -2.36 2.28
C PRO A 852 -9.72 -0.98 2.88
N GLN A 853 -8.85 0.02 2.65
CA GLN A 853 -9.06 1.42 3.02
C GLN A 853 -10.45 1.96 2.63
N LYS A 854 -10.97 1.55 1.46
CA LYS A 854 -12.20 2.09 0.86
C LYS A 854 -13.48 1.36 1.31
N GLY A 855 -13.37 0.44 2.27
CA GLY A 855 -14.52 -0.28 2.82
C GLY A 855 -15.15 -1.24 1.82
N VAL A 856 -14.35 -2.05 1.13
CA VAL A 856 -14.82 -2.96 0.06
C VAL A 856 -15.97 -3.87 0.47
N HIS A 857 -16.00 -4.35 1.72
CA HIS A 857 -17.12 -5.14 2.25
C HIS A 857 -18.43 -4.33 2.33
N LEU A 858 -18.35 -3.05 2.70
CA LEU A 858 -19.49 -2.13 2.69
C LEU A 858 -19.92 -1.75 1.27
N ILE A 859 -18.97 -1.65 0.31
CA ILE A 859 -19.30 -1.47 -1.12
C ILE A 859 -20.04 -2.69 -1.65
N ARG A 860 -19.57 -3.91 -1.35
CA ARG A 860 -20.24 -5.16 -1.69
C ARG A 860 -21.67 -5.19 -1.14
N HIS A 861 -21.83 -4.89 0.14
CA HIS A 861 -23.15 -4.79 0.78
C HIS A 861 -24.05 -3.74 0.11
N ALA A 862 -23.50 -2.56 -0.21
CA ALA A 862 -24.24 -1.47 -0.83
C ALA A 862 -24.84 -1.83 -2.20
N ILE A 863 -24.20 -2.70 -2.98
CA ILE A 863 -24.73 -3.22 -4.25
C ILE A 863 -26.07 -3.93 -4.01
N TYR A 864 -26.09 -4.86 -3.05
CA TYR A 864 -27.29 -5.65 -2.72
C TYR A 864 -28.36 -4.80 -2.03
N ARG A 865 -27.99 -3.96 -1.05
CA ARG A 865 -28.95 -3.09 -0.33
C ARG A 865 -29.60 -2.06 -1.26
N THR A 866 -28.85 -1.51 -2.22
CA THR A 866 -29.37 -0.60 -3.24
C THR A 866 -30.43 -1.28 -4.11
N LEU A 867 -30.21 -2.54 -4.49
CA LEU A 867 -31.17 -3.33 -5.26
C LEU A 867 -32.44 -3.62 -4.43
N GLU A 868 -32.27 -4.02 -3.17
CA GLU A 868 -33.37 -4.30 -2.24
C GLU A 868 -34.26 -3.07 -2.00
N LEU A 869 -33.67 -1.88 -1.84
CA LEU A 869 -34.38 -0.61 -1.71
C LEU A 869 -35.00 -0.10 -3.03
N GLY A 870 -34.92 -0.88 -4.12
CA GLY A 870 -35.48 -0.54 -5.42
C GLY A 870 -34.76 0.61 -6.11
N GLY A 871 -33.44 0.64 -6.04
CA GLY A 871 -32.57 1.58 -6.76
C GLY A 871 -31.88 0.93 -7.97
N GLN A 872 -30.81 1.57 -8.42
CA GLN A 872 -29.80 1.04 -9.35
C GLN A 872 -28.41 1.34 -8.81
N PHE A 873 -27.43 0.48 -9.14
CA PHE A 873 -26.04 0.63 -8.69
C PHE A 873 -25.05 0.56 -9.87
N VAL A 874 -24.11 1.49 -9.91
CA VAL A 874 -22.98 1.46 -10.85
C VAL A 874 -21.66 1.60 -10.09
N LEU A 875 -20.81 0.58 -10.21
CA LEU A 875 -19.43 0.60 -9.72
C LEU A 875 -18.45 0.80 -10.88
N LEU A 876 -17.49 1.71 -10.70
CA LEU A 876 -16.29 1.82 -11.54
C LEU A 876 -15.05 1.73 -10.64
N GLY A 877 -14.24 0.70 -10.82
CA GLY A 877 -13.04 0.51 -10.01
C GLY A 877 -12.43 -0.87 -10.13
N SER A 878 -11.11 -0.95 -10.01
CA SER A 878 -10.34 -2.19 -9.99
C SER A 878 -9.56 -2.33 -8.68
N SER A 879 -9.14 -3.56 -8.36
CA SER A 879 -8.26 -3.84 -7.23
C SER A 879 -6.85 -4.22 -7.68
N PRO A 880 -5.78 -3.68 -7.06
CA PRO A 880 -4.44 -4.26 -7.15
C PRO A 880 -4.28 -5.53 -6.29
N VAL A 881 -5.29 -5.90 -5.49
CA VAL A 881 -5.26 -7.07 -4.60
C VAL A 881 -6.03 -8.22 -5.24
N PRO A 882 -5.37 -9.33 -5.66
CA PRO A 882 -6.00 -10.33 -6.54
C PRO A 882 -7.24 -11.03 -5.96
N HIS A 883 -7.35 -11.17 -4.63
CA HIS A 883 -8.55 -11.78 -4.03
C HIS A 883 -9.77 -10.83 -4.04
N ILE A 884 -9.56 -9.53 -3.83
CA ILE A 884 -10.64 -8.52 -3.91
C ILE A 884 -11.07 -8.35 -5.37
N GLN A 885 -10.13 -8.31 -6.31
CA GLN A 885 -10.45 -8.26 -7.75
C GLN A 885 -11.37 -9.43 -8.14
N ARG A 886 -11.00 -10.66 -7.76
CA ARG A 886 -11.76 -11.89 -8.04
C ARG A 886 -13.14 -11.93 -7.37
N GLU A 887 -13.28 -11.38 -6.17
CA GLU A 887 -14.57 -11.24 -5.47
C GLU A 887 -15.52 -10.35 -6.28
N PHE A 888 -15.06 -9.18 -6.72
CA PHE A 888 -15.87 -8.24 -7.49
C PHE A 888 -16.15 -8.73 -8.91
N GLU A 889 -15.23 -9.48 -9.53
CA GLU A 889 -15.46 -10.16 -10.82
C GLU A 889 -16.64 -11.13 -10.72
N GLY A 890 -16.71 -11.95 -9.66
CA GLY A 890 -17.87 -12.82 -9.43
C GLY A 890 -19.20 -12.06 -9.33
N ILE A 891 -19.20 -10.90 -8.68
CA ILE A 891 -20.38 -10.02 -8.58
C ILE A 891 -20.71 -9.39 -9.94
N GLU A 892 -19.72 -9.01 -10.75
CA GLU A 892 -19.95 -8.51 -12.12
C GLU A 892 -20.64 -9.57 -12.98
N GLN A 893 -20.17 -10.82 -12.90
CA GLN A 893 -20.73 -11.94 -13.66
C GLN A 893 -22.17 -12.26 -13.23
N GLN A 894 -22.47 -12.21 -11.92
CA GLN A 894 -23.83 -12.33 -11.39
C GLN A 894 -24.79 -11.26 -11.94
N PHE A 895 -24.30 -10.05 -12.22
CA PHE A 895 -25.12 -8.92 -12.70
C PHE A 895 -24.90 -8.55 -14.17
N LYS A 896 -24.22 -9.40 -14.97
CA LYS A 896 -23.68 -9.07 -16.31
C LYS A 896 -24.66 -8.41 -17.29
N SER A 897 -25.93 -8.80 -17.27
CA SER A 897 -27.02 -8.20 -18.07
C SER A 897 -28.22 -7.80 -17.21
N HIS A 898 -28.01 -7.50 -15.93
CA HIS A 898 -29.07 -7.11 -15.01
C HIS A 898 -29.52 -5.65 -15.24
N ASP A 899 -30.83 -5.42 -15.18
CA ASP A 899 -31.50 -4.14 -15.42
C ASP A 899 -31.11 -3.01 -14.45
N HIS A 900 -30.56 -3.36 -13.29
CA HIS A 900 -30.39 -2.41 -12.18
C HIS A 900 -28.96 -2.33 -11.63
N VAL A 901 -28.06 -3.21 -12.01
CA VAL A 901 -26.70 -3.27 -11.45
C VAL A 901 -25.68 -3.46 -12.56
N ARG A 902 -24.63 -2.64 -12.59
CA ARG A 902 -23.47 -2.81 -13.47
C ARG A 902 -22.18 -2.56 -12.69
N LEU A 903 -21.24 -3.49 -12.78
CA LEU A 903 -19.87 -3.31 -12.30
C LEU A 903 -18.96 -3.13 -13.51
N LEU A 904 -17.96 -2.25 -13.38
CA LEU A 904 -17.01 -1.89 -14.43
C LEU A 904 -15.60 -1.96 -13.83
N LEU A 905 -14.98 -3.13 -13.91
CA LEU A 905 -13.78 -3.45 -13.11
C LEU A 905 -12.47 -2.97 -13.76
N LYS A 906 -12.44 -1.68 -14.09
CA LYS A 906 -11.32 -0.99 -14.77
C LYS A 906 -11.15 0.44 -14.26
N TYR A 907 -10.04 1.06 -14.63
CA TYR A 907 -9.89 2.51 -14.61
C TYR A 907 -10.38 3.10 -15.94
N ASP A 908 -11.23 4.13 -15.90
CA ASP A 908 -11.77 4.80 -17.07
C ASP A 908 -12.15 6.26 -16.71
N GLU A 909 -11.35 7.22 -17.18
CA GLU A 909 -11.54 8.64 -16.84
C GLU A 909 -12.86 9.18 -17.40
N ALA A 910 -13.11 9.06 -18.71
CA ALA A 910 -14.32 9.54 -19.35
C ALA A 910 -15.59 8.95 -18.72
N LEU A 911 -15.58 7.65 -18.41
CA LEU A 911 -16.72 7.00 -17.78
C LEU A 911 -16.93 7.51 -16.33
N SER A 912 -15.86 7.83 -15.59
CA SER A 912 -15.97 8.41 -14.24
C SER A 912 -16.74 9.74 -14.23
N HIS A 913 -16.45 10.64 -15.19
CA HIS A 913 -17.19 11.91 -15.37
C HIS A 913 -18.69 11.64 -15.62
N THR A 914 -19.02 10.71 -16.53
CA THR A 914 -20.42 10.37 -16.81
C THR A 914 -21.16 9.75 -15.63
N ILE A 915 -20.49 8.96 -14.77
CA ILE A 915 -21.08 8.42 -13.54
C ILE A 915 -21.40 9.56 -12.57
N TYR A 916 -20.46 10.48 -12.29
CA TYR A 916 -20.72 11.60 -11.38
C TYR A 916 -21.90 12.48 -11.83
N ALA A 917 -22.01 12.74 -13.13
CA ALA A 917 -23.15 13.45 -13.70
C ALA A 917 -24.46 12.65 -13.55
N ALA A 918 -24.45 11.37 -13.89
CA ALA A 918 -25.63 10.51 -13.91
C ALA A 918 -26.16 10.13 -12.52
N SER A 919 -25.30 9.96 -11.51
CA SER A 919 -25.72 9.44 -10.21
C SER A 919 -26.52 10.46 -9.39
N ASP A 920 -27.61 10.01 -8.77
CA ASP A 920 -28.36 10.77 -7.78
C ASP A 920 -27.63 10.75 -6.42
N LEU A 921 -27.08 9.58 -6.09
CA LEU A 921 -26.38 9.29 -4.83
C LEU A 921 -24.97 8.77 -5.11
N PHE A 922 -24.00 9.09 -4.25
CA PHE A 922 -22.63 8.59 -4.38
C PHE A 922 -22.08 8.06 -3.05
N ILE A 923 -21.58 6.83 -3.00
CA ILE A 923 -21.12 6.22 -1.74
C ILE A 923 -19.61 6.36 -1.52
N ILE A 924 -19.20 6.70 -0.29
CA ILE A 924 -17.79 6.71 0.16
C ILE A 924 -17.68 6.05 1.56
N PRO A 925 -17.77 4.71 1.65
CA PRO A 925 -17.81 3.99 2.93
C PRO A 925 -16.40 3.68 3.51
N SER A 926 -15.42 4.58 3.32
CA SER A 926 -14.00 4.32 3.64
C SER A 926 -13.74 4.00 5.13
N ILE A 927 -12.87 3.03 5.39
CA ILE A 927 -12.37 2.66 6.73
C ILE A 927 -11.41 3.73 7.28
N PHE A 928 -10.70 4.45 6.42
CA PHE A 928 -10.12 5.76 6.72
C PHE A 928 -9.91 6.53 5.42
N GLU A 929 -10.05 7.85 5.45
CA GLU A 929 -9.94 8.68 4.25
C GLU A 929 -9.22 9.99 4.57
N PRO A 930 -7.91 10.11 4.26
CA PRO A 930 -7.12 11.30 4.63
C PRO A 930 -7.74 12.62 4.21
N CYS A 931 -8.36 12.66 3.02
CA CYS A 931 -9.18 13.77 2.56
C CYS A 931 -10.44 13.27 1.83
N GLY A 932 -10.22 12.46 0.79
CA GLY A 932 -11.24 12.18 -0.21
C GLY A 932 -11.41 13.37 -1.15
N LEU A 933 -11.47 13.10 -2.47
CA LEU A 933 -11.83 14.10 -3.48
C LEU A 933 -13.16 13.73 -4.17
N THR A 934 -13.51 12.45 -4.18
CA THR A 934 -14.68 11.89 -4.89
C THR A 934 -16.00 12.41 -4.36
N GLN A 935 -16.11 12.72 -3.07
CA GLN A 935 -17.28 13.34 -2.45
C GLN A 935 -17.44 14.81 -2.88
N MET A 936 -16.34 15.55 -3.04
CA MET A 936 -16.37 16.93 -3.55
C MET A 936 -16.75 16.97 -5.02
N ILE A 937 -16.22 16.04 -5.83
CA ILE A 937 -16.61 15.89 -7.24
C ILE A 937 -18.09 15.47 -7.36
N ALA A 938 -18.54 14.47 -6.59
CA ALA A 938 -19.95 14.07 -6.57
C ALA A 938 -20.88 15.25 -6.26
N MET A 939 -20.59 16.00 -5.19
CA MET A 939 -21.35 17.20 -4.81
C MET A 939 -21.32 18.29 -5.90
N ARG A 940 -20.17 18.54 -6.51
CA ARG A 940 -19.99 19.48 -7.63
C ARG A 940 -20.85 19.11 -8.85
N TYR A 941 -21.12 17.81 -9.06
CA TYR A 941 -21.97 17.26 -10.11
C TYR A 941 -23.41 16.98 -9.64
N GLY A 942 -23.78 17.47 -8.46
CA GLY A 942 -25.13 17.33 -7.90
C GLY A 942 -25.51 15.90 -7.51
N SER A 943 -24.53 15.02 -7.34
CA SER A 943 -24.71 13.68 -6.78
C SER A 943 -24.48 13.73 -5.27
N ILE A 944 -25.50 13.39 -4.49
CA ILE A 944 -25.50 13.60 -3.04
C ILE A 944 -24.69 12.49 -2.35
N PRO A 945 -23.67 12.82 -1.53
CA PRO A 945 -22.78 11.83 -0.94
C PRO A 945 -23.43 11.09 0.23
N ILE A 946 -23.09 9.80 0.35
CA ILE A 946 -23.32 8.96 1.53
C ILE A 946 -21.94 8.51 2.02
N ALA A 947 -21.45 9.12 3.10
CA ALA A 947 -20.05 8.99 3.53
C ALA A 947 -19.92 8.55 4.99
N ARG A 948 -18.87 7.78 5.32
CA ARG A 948 -18.57 7.49 6.73
C ARG A 948 -17.86 8.68 7.38
N LYS A 949 -18.21 9.06 8.61
CA LYS A 949 -17.55 10.14 9.37
C LYS A 949 -16.13 9.70 9.79
N THR A 950 -15.14 9.96 8.92
CA THR A 950 -13.70 9.72 9.14
C THR A 950 -12.88 10.68 8.29
N GLY A 951 -11.70 11.08 8.78
CA GLY A 951 -10.76 11.97 8.09
C GLY A 951 -11.45 13.13 7.37
N GLY A 952 -11.08 13.40 6.13
CA GLY A 952 -11.66 14.53 5.37
C GLY A 952 -13.11 14.36 4.95
N LEU A 953 -13.70 13.15 5.05
CA LEU A 953 -15.14 12.97 4.86
C LEU A 953 -15.93 13.64 5.98
N ASN A 954 -15.42 13.59 7.22
CA ASN A 954 -16.00 14.30 8.36
C ASN A 954 -15.86 15.84 8.25
N ASP A 955 -14.87 16.32 7.50
CA ASP A 955 -14.62 17.75 7.24
C ASP A 955 -15.37 18.29 6.01
N SER A 956 -16.01 17.43 5.21
CA SER A 956 -16.63 17.81 3.92
C SER A 956 -18.03 17.28 3.67
N VAL A 957 -18.49 16.24 4.38
CA VAL A 957 -19.85 15.70 4.26
C VAL A 957 -20.57 15.81 5.60
N PHE A 958 -21.73 16.47 5.56
CA PHE A 958 -22.53 16.85 6.71
C PHE A 958 -23.96 16.39 6.52
N ASP A 959 -24.48 15.65 7.51
CA ASP A 959 -25.79 15.01 7.41
C ASP A 959 -26.94 16.03 7.39
N ILE A 960 -27.90 15.86 6.48
CA ILE A 960 -29.07 16.74 6.39
C ILE A 960 -30.11 16.50 7.49
N ASP A 961 -30.11 15.33 8.14
CA ASP A 961 -31.03 14.99 9.24
C ASP A 961 -30.41 15.21 10.63
N ASP A 962 -29.20 15.78 10.70
CA ASP A 962 -28.50 16.14 11.95
C ASP A 962 -28.72 17.63 12.27
N ASP A 963 -29.72 17.89 13.11
CA ASP A 963 -30.11 19.24 13.57
C ASP A 963 -28.99 19.98 14.34
N THR A 964 -27.92 19.29 14.77
CA THR A 964 -26.77 19.94 15.41
C THR A 964 -25.85 20.64 14.41
N ILE A 965 -25.95 20.29 13.13
CA ILE A 965 -25.16 20.87 12.04
C ILE A 965 -25.87 22.13 11.52
N PRO A 966 -25.22 23.31 11.49
CA PRO A 966 -25.82 24.50 10.91
C PRO A 966 -26.24 24.29 9.45
N THR A 967 -27.47 24.67 9.12
CA THR A 967 -28.13 24.36 7.83
C THR A 967 -27.30 24.73 6.59
N GLN A 968 -26.40 25.72 6.66
CA GLN A 968 -25.51 26.08 5.55
C GLN A 968 -24.53 24.94 5.14
N PHE A 969 -24.12 24.08 6.07
CA PHE A 969 -23.12 23.03 5.81
C PHE A 969 -23.74 21.70 5.37
N GLN A 970 -24.95 21.38 5.84
CA GLN A 970 -25.67 20.13 5.55
C GLN A 970 -25.73 19.84 4.03
N ASN A 971 -25.12 18.75 3.56
CA ASN A 971 -24.90 18.50 2.13
C ASN A 971 -24.99 17.03 1.70
N GLY A 972 -25.25 16.09 2.61
CA GLY A 972 -25.43 14.68 2.26
C GLY A 972 -25.90 13.82 3.43
N PHE A 973 -25.50 12.56 3.44
CA PHE A 973 -25.84 11.59 4.46
C PHE A 973 -24.57 10.96 5.03
N THR A 974 -24.58 10.67 6.33
CA THR A 974 -23.42 10.14 7.03
C THR A 974 -23.76 9.01 7.99
N PHE A 975 -22.73 8.22 8.31
CA PHE A 975 -22.78 7.16 9.33
C PHE A 975 -21.42 7.05 10.02
N GLN A 976 -21.39 6.50 11.25
CA GLN A 976 -20.19 6.51 12.10
C GLN A 976 -19.43 5.19 12.07
N THR A 977 -20.15 4.09 12.35
CA THR A 977 -19.63 2.73 12.44
C THR A 977 -19.27 2.18 11.06
N ALA A 978 -18.26 1.33 10.98
CA ALA A 978 -17.83 0.70 9.73
C ALA A 978 -18.54 -0.65 9.50
N ASP A 979 -19.86 -0.67 9.66
CA ASP A 979 -20.72 -1.85 9.58
C ASP A 979 -21.92 -1.65 8.63
N GLU A 980 -22.57 -2.77 8.29
CA GLU A 980 -23.74 -2.77 7.42
C GLU A 980 -24.93 -2.01 8.04
N GLN A 981 -25.07 -2.03 9.37
CA GLN A 981 -26.19 -1.37 10.07
C GLN A 981 -26.11 0.16 9.96
N GLY A 982 -24.95 0.75 10.24
CA GLY A 982 -24.72 2.19 10.11
C GLY A 982 -24.88 2.65 8.66
N PHE A 983 -24.34 1.87 7.71
CA PHE A 983 -24.51 2.17 6.29
C PHE A 983 -25.98 2.08 5.83
N ASN A 984 -26.72 1.04 6.24
CA ASN A 984 -28.15 0.87 5.93
C ASN A 984 -28.97 2.07 6.35
N TYR A 985 -28.78 2.56 7.58
CA TYR A 985 -29.53 3.70 8.10
C TYR A 985 -29.30 4.99 7.29
N ALA A 986 -28.07 5.23 6.82
CA ALA A 986 -27.80 6.39 5.95
C ALA A 986 -28.39 6.21 4.54
N LEU A 987 -28.28 5.01 3.95
CA LEU A 987 -28.81 4.71 2.62
C LEU A 987 -30.34 4.77 2.58
N GLU A 988 -31.03 4.26 3.61
CA GLU A 988 -32.50 4.32 3.72
C GLU A 988 -33.02 5.75 3.80
N ARG A 989 -32.39 6.61 4.63
CA ARG A 989 -32.74 8.04 4.70
C ARG A 989 -32.53 8.73 3.36
N ALA A 990 -31.41 8.48 2.70
CA ALA A 990 -31.11 9.00 1.37
C ALA A 990 -32.18 8.62 0.32
N PHE A 991 -32.59 7.34 0.31
CA PHE A 991 -33.65 6.84 -0.57
C PHE A 991 -35.01 7.45 -0.24
N ASN A 992 -35.32 7.63 1.04
CA ASN A 992 -36.58 8.23 1.48
C ASN A 992 -36.67 9.70 1.08
N HIS A 993 -35.61 10.50 1.26
CA HIS A 993 -35.57 11.89 0.79
C HIS A 993 -35.71 11.98 -0.72
N TYR A 994 -35.00 11.14 -1.48
CA TYR A 994 -35.08 11.09 -2.94
C TYR A 994 -36.50 10.80 -3.45
N LYS A 995 -37.17 9.78 -2.87
CA LYS A 995 -38.47 9.29 -3.34
C LYS A 995 -39.65 10.15 -2.86
N LYS A 996 -39.59 10.71 -1.65
CA LYS A 996 -40.73 11.35 -1.00
C LYS A 996 -41.03 12.78 -1.47
N ASP A 997 -40.00 13.59 -1.74
CA ASP A 997 -40.15 15.03 -1.95
C ASP A 997 -39.15 15.53 -3.01
N GLU A 998 -39.61 15.58 -4.26
CA GLU A 998 -38.80 15.97 -5.41
C GLU A 998 -38.27 17.40 -5.32
N GLU A 999 -39.11 18.35 -4.88
CA GLU A 999 -38.73 19.76 -4.80
C GLU A 999 -37.71 20.01 -3.67
N LYS A 1000 -37.79 19.29 -2.55
CA LYS A 1000 -36.71 19.31 -1.55
C LYS A 1000 -35.43 18.66 -2.07
N TRP A 1001 -35.53 17.54 -2.79
CA TRP A 1001 -34.37 16.90 -3.40
C TRP A 1001 -33.64 17.83 -4.38
N MET A 1002 -34.36 18.47 -5.29
CA MET A 1002 -33.78 19.41 -6.26
C MET A 1002 -33.13 20.62 -5.58
N ARG A 1003 -33.73 21.16 -4.51
CA ARG A 1003 -33.11 22.23 -3.71
C ARG A 1003 -31.85 21.79 -2.97
N LEU A 1004 -31.80 20.53 -2.49
CA LEU A 1004 -30.58 19.96 -1.93
C LEU A 1004 -29.48 19.88 -3.01
N VAL A 1005 -29.81 19.37 -4.20
CA VAL A 1005 -28.88 19.31 -5.35
C VAL A 1005 -28.36 20.70 -5.74
N GLU A 1006 -29.23 21.69 -5.92
CA GLU A 1006 -28.84 23.08 -6.25
C GLU A 1006 -27.90 23.67 -5.19
N LYS A 1007 -28.24 23.53 -3.90
CA LYS A 1007 -27.43 23.99 -2.77
C LYS A 1007 -26.04 23.35 -2.78
N VAL A 1008 -25.99 22.03 -2.97
CA VAL A 1008 -24.76 21.23 -2.91
C VAL A 1008 -23.83 21.52 -4.09
N MET A 1009 -24.38 21.73 -5.30
CA MET A 1009 -23.63 22.20 -6.47
C MET A 1009 -23.10 23.63 -6.32
N SER A 1010 -23.69 24.43 -5.43
CA SER A 1010 -23.31 25.82 -5.15
C SER A 1010 -22.23 25.96 -4.05
N ILE A 1011 -21.76 24.85 -3.46
CA ILE A 1011 -20.66 24.88 -2.49
C ILE A 1011 -19.33 25.13 -3.22
N ASP A 1012 -18.49 26.01 -2.67
CA ASP A 1012 -17.13 26.23 -3.16
C ASP A 1012 -16.20 25.09 -2.72
N PHE A 1013 -15.89 24.20 -3.67
CA PHE A 1013 -14.87 23.16 -3.52
C PHE A 1013 -13.52 23.55 -4.16
N SER A 1014 -13.35 24.81 -4.58
CA SER A 1014 -12.11 25.25 -5.23
C SER A 1014 -10.94 25.30 -4.25
N TRP A 1015 -9.72 25.33 -4.80
CA TRP A 1015 -8.50 25.57 -4.02
C TRP A 1015 -8.42 26.98 -3.39
N GLY A 1016 -9.35 27.90 -3.64
CA GLY A 1016 -9.24 29.30 -3.20
C GLY A 1016 -9.07 29.47 -1.68
N SER A 1017 -9.91 28.79 -0.89
CA SER A 1017 -9.82 28.81 0.58
C SER A 1017 -8.53 28.13 1.08
N SER A 1018 -8.28 26.89 0.63
CA SER A 1018 -7.15 26.08 1.11
C SER A 1018 -5.79 26.66 0.71
N ALA A 1019 -5.65 27.18 -0.50
CA ALA A 1019 -4.41 27.84 -0.95
C ALA A 1019 -4.11 29.11 -0.14
N THR A 1020 -5.14 29.84 0.33
CA THR A 1020 -4.96 30.98 1.24
C THR A 1020 -4.39 30.54 2.59
N GLN A 1021 -4.86 29.41 3.13
CA GLN A 1021 -4.29 28.85 4.36
C GLN A 1021 -2.83 28.42 4.17
N TYR A 1022 -2.47 27.81 3.03
CA TYR A 1022 -1.07 27.49 2.70
C TYR A 1022 -0.21 28.78 2.57
N GLU A 1023 -0.69 29.81 1.87
CA GLU A 1023 -0.04 31.13 1.74
C GLU A 1023 0.21 31.80 3.10
N GLU A 1024 -0.75 31.74 4.04
CA GLU A 1024 -0.57 32.24 5.40
C GLU A 1024 0.53 31.47 6.16
N LEU A 1025 0.58 30.14 6.03
CA LEU A 1025 1.64 29.32 6.63
C LEU A 1025 3.02 29.68 6.07
N TYR A 1026 3.13 29.82 4.74
CA TYR A 1026 4.35 30.19 4.05
C TYR A 1026 4.83 31.57 4.50
N THR A 1027 3.98 32.58 4.39
CA THR A 1027 4.26 33.97 4.75
C THR A 1027 4.69 34.08 6.22
N ARG A 1028 4.00 33.38 7.13
CA ARG A 1028 4.35 33.33 8.56
C ARG A 1028 5.70 32.65 8.83
N SER A 1029 6.06 31.63 8.06
CA SER A 1029 7.35 30.92 8.17
C SER A 1029 8.51 31.76 7.63
N VAL A 1030 8.34 32.38 6.46
CA VAL A 1030 9.31 33.29 5.83
C VAL A 1030 9.52 34.53 6.70
N SER A 1031 8.45 35.13 7.21
CA SER A 1031 8.52 36.29 8.12
C SER A 1031 9.30 35.99 9.40
N ARG A 1032 9.09 34.81 10.00
CA ARG A 1032 9.87 34.36 11.17
C ARG A 1032 11.35 34.22 10.86
N ALA A 1033 11.72 33.75 9.67
CA ALA A 1033 13.12 33.64 9.27
C ALA A 1033 13.76 35.03 9.07
N ARG A 1034 13.09 35.92 8.32
CA ARG A 1034 13.56 37.29 8.06
C ARG A 1034 13.63 38.15 9.34
N ALA A 1035 12.84 37.82 10.37
CA ALA A 1035 12.83 38.52 11.65
C ALA A 1035 13.93 38.06 12.65
N VAL A 1036 14.66 36.97 12.39
CA VAL A 1036 15.84 36.61 13.19
C VAL A 1036 17.02 37.44 12.71
N PRO A 1037 17.56 38.39 13.49
CA PRO A 1037 18.78 39.09 13.10
C PRO A 1037 19.92 38.08 13.08
N ASN A 1038 20.86 38.21 12.12
CA ASN A 1038 22.06 37.37 12.05
C ASN A 1038 22.81 37.40 13.38
N ARG A 1039 22.59 36.37 14.21
CA ARG A 1039 23.35 36.07 15.43
C ARG A 1039 24.35 34.96 15.08
N THR A 1040 25.34 35.37 14.31
CA THR A 1040 26.59 34.66 14.01
C THR A 1040 27.71 35.66 14.20
#